data_AF-A0A8C9BVY8-F1
#
_entry.id   AF-A0A8C9BVY8-F1
#
_cell.length_a   1.000
_cell.length_b   1.000
_cell.length_c   1.000
_cell.angle_alpha   90.00
_cell.angle_beta   90.00
_cell.angle_gamma   90.00
#
_symmetry.space_group_name_H-M   'P 1'
#
loop_
_entity.id
_entity.type
_entity.pdbx_description
1 polymer ?
#
loop_
_entity_poly.entity_id
_entity_poly.type
_entity_poly.pdbx_seq_one_letter_code
_entity_poly.pdbx_strand_id
1 'polypeptide(L)'
;MADKTEEAGGVHFPFPFTPYAIQKDFMAALYQVLEAGKIGIFESPTGTGKSLSLICGALSWLRDFEQKKQEEEERLLEAGADPLNNGKDQAPCPPPSCQQSPGSPRATGEPDWVTQFVQKKEERDLVDRLKEGQVRRKKREERLRQIRHNASLKFAAKRMRQEDEETERLLRLSRAMLAAGTGPEQLACGEDELVLAEYESDEERVSASGVDVDEDDLEEEHVTKIYYCSRTHSQLAQFVHEVQKSPFGKDTRLVSLGSRQNLCVNEDVRKLGSVQLINDRCVELQRSKHEKKSVAEEEKPGRRRRLEPRATCPFYSHKQLQLLRDEVLLEVKDIEQLVALGKEARACPYYGSRFAIPAAQLVVLPYQILLHAAARQAAGIRLQGQVVVIDEAHNLIDTITGIHSVEVSGSQLCQAHSQLLQYTERYGKRLKAKNLMYIKQILYVLEKFVTVLGGNVKQSPNTQSLSQAGTELKTVSDFLFQSQIDNINLFKVKRYCEKSMVSRKLFGFTERYGAVLAPSREQPKLSGFQHFLQSLQPGVTAAPAAPAEEGEDRAPRPASPLMHIEGFLAALTTANQDGRVILSRQGSLSQSSLKFLLLNPAVHFAQVVKECRAVVLAGGTMQPVSDFREQLLACAGVEAERVVEFSCGHVIPADNILPLVICSGPSNQQLEFTYQKRELPQMIFQEPQRVNQVEQVLLEYSRCIQHCGQAGGMVTGALMFSVVGGKMSEGINFSDNLGRCVVMVGMPFPSIRSAELQEKMAYLDQTLPRAPGQVPPGKALVENLCMKAVNQSIGRAIRHQKDFASIVLLDQRYARPPILAKLPAWIRDRVQVKATFGPAFAALRKFHREKSGSS
;
A
#
# COMPACT_ATOMS: atom_id res chain seq x y z
N MET A 1 -31.30 12.95 36.21
CA MET A 1 -30.24 13.84 36.72
C MET A 1 -28.94 13.31 36.16
N ALA A 2 -28.23 14.16 35.42
CA ALA A 2 -27.08 13.82 34.62
C ALA A 2 -25.85 13.57 35.50
N ASP A 3 -25.25 12.41 35.37
CA ASP A 3 -24.03 12.03 36.08
C ASP A 3 -22.84 12.62 35.31
N LYS A 4 -22.42 13.82 35.71
CA LYS A 4 -21.19 14.48 35.25
C LYS A 4 -20.02 13.76 35.90
N THR A 5 -19.55 12.69 35.29
CA THR A 5 -18.24 12.11 35.61
C THR A 5 -17.17 12.96 34.92
N GLU A 6 -16.31 13.58 35.73
CA GLU A 6 -15.20 14.43 35.31
C GLU A 6 -14.39 13.78 34.18
N GLU A 7 -14.40 14.42 33.01
CA GLU A 7 -13.70 13.96 31.81
C GLU A 7 -12.21 14.29 31.90
N ALA A 8 -11.36 13.30 31.67
CA ALA A 8 -9.92 13.51 31.58
C ALA A 8 -9.59 14.51 30.45
N GLY A 9 -9.24 15.75 30.82
CA GLY A 9 -8.79 16.80 29.89
C GLY A 9 -9.88 17.68 29.27
N GLY A 10 -11.15 17.58 29.69
CA GLY A 10 -12.22 18.49 29.25
C GLY A 10 -12.68 18.35 27.79
N VAL A 11 -12.31 17.26 27.10
CA VAL A 11 -12.75 16.96 25.73
C VAL A 11 -13.71 15.76 25.74
N HIS A 12 -14.94 15.97 25.29
CA HIS A 12 -15.95 14.92 25.16
C HIS A 12 -15.75 14.14 23.86
N PHE A 13 -15.53 12.84 23.95
CA PHE A 13 -15.39 11.92 22.80
C PHE A 13 -16.69 11.15 22.55
N PRO A 14 -17.48 11.47 21.51
CA PRO A 14 -18.64 10.67 21.12
C PRO A 14 -18.18 9.25 20.77
N PHE A 15 -18.78 8.26 21.43
CA PHE A 15 -18.46 6.85 21.24
C PHE A 15 -19.76 6.04 21.07
N PRO A 16 -19.79 4.98 20.23
CA PRO A 16 -21.02 4.21 19.98
C PRO A 16 -21.61 3.51 21.23
N PHE A 17 -20.79 3.32 22.26
CA PHE A 17 -21.15 2.69 23.55
C PHE A 17 -20.29 3.29 24.66
N THR A 18 -20.42 2.84 25.90
CA THR A 18 -19.58 3.34 27.01
C THR A 18 -18.12 2.88 26.80
N PRO A 19 -17.16 3.80 26.59
CA PRO A 19 -15.77 3.42 26.31
C PRO A 19 -15.06 2.93 27.58
N TYR A 20 -14.15 1.96 27.42
CA TYR A 20 -13.26 1.53 28.50
C TYR A 20 -12.28 2.64 28.89
N ALA A 21 -11.77 2.60 30.13
CA ALA A 21 -10.77 3.58 30.59
C ALA A 21 -9.56 3.68 29.64
N ILE A 22 -9.01 2.54 29.22
CA ILE A 22 -7.89 2.51 28.27
C ILE A 22 -8.21 3.11 26.90
N GLN A 23 -9.49 3.06 26.47
CA GLN A 23 -9.92 3.67 25.21
C GLN A 23 -10.00 5.19 25.36
N LYS A 24 -10.45 5.69 26.52
CA LYS A 24 -10.41 7.12 26.85
C LYS A 24 -8.98 7.63 26.86
N ASP A 25 -8.07 6.92 27.52
CA ASP A 25 -6.64 7.28 27.56
C ASP A 25 -6.04 7.32 26.16
N PHE A 26 -6.34 6.31 25.33
CA PHE A 26 -5.92 6.27 23.92
C PHE A 26 -6.43 7.47 23.13
N MET A 27 -7.73 7.79 23.24
CA MET A 27 -8.34 8.92 22.53
C MET A 27 -7.76 10.25 22.99
N ALA A 28 -7.51 10.43 24.28
CA ALA A 28 -6.93 11.66 24.82
C ALA A 28 -5.48 11.86 24.34
N ALA A 29 -4.66 10.81 24.41
CA ALA A 29 -3.28 10.83 23.91
C ALA A 29 -3.24 11.10 22.40
N LEU A 30 -4.14 10.47 21.63
CA LEU A 30 -4.26 10.71 20.19
C LEU A 30 -4.61 12.17 19.90
N TYR A 31 -5.62 12.72 20.58
CA TYR A 31 -6.05 14.11 20.40
C TYR A 31 -4.89 15.08 20.65
N GLN A 32 -4.14 14.90 21.74
CA GLN A 32 -3.00 15.75 22.08
C GLN A 32 -1.88 15.69 21.03
N VAL A 33 -1.58 14.50 20.50
CA VAL A 33 -0.58 14.33 19.44
C VAL A 33 -0.98 15.06 18.16
N LEU A 34 -2.26 14.95 17.77
CA LEU A 34 -2.79 15.62 16.58
C LEU A 34 -2.82 17.15 16.74
N GLU A 35 -3.23 17.62 17.91
CA GLU A 35 -3.27 19.05 18.23
C GLU A 35 -1.86 19.66 18.22
N ALA A 36 -0.89 18.98 18.82
CA ALA A 36 0.50 19.44 18.90
C ALA A 36 1.30 19.26 17.60
N GLY A 37 0.74 18.63 16.54
CA GLY A 37 1.48 18.36 15.30
C GLY A 37 2.66 17.39 15.47
N LYS A 38 2.51 16.43 16.38
CA LYS A 38 3.55 15.47 16.73
C LYS A 38 3.41 14.16 15.95
N ILE A 39 4.42 13.30 16.09
CA ILE A 39 4.42 11.94 15.59
C ILE A 39 4.11 11.02 16.77
N GLY A 40 3.03 10.27 16.68
CA GLY A 40 2.61 9.36 17.73
C GLY A 40 2.86 7.90 17.35
N ILE A 41 3.52 7.13 18.21
CA ILE A 41 3.61 5.67 18.10
C ILE A 41 2.66 5.07 19.14
N PHE A 42 1.58 4.44 18.65
CA PHE A 42 0.50 3.90 19.46
C PHE A 42 0.50 2.37 19.42
N GLU A 43 0.77 1.75 20.56
CA GLU A 43 0.56 0.32 20.78
C GLU A 43 -0.79 0.10 21.45
N SER A 44 -1.68 -0.65 20.79
CA SER A 44 -2.99 -1.01 21.36
C SER A 44 -3.26 -2.49 21.10
N PRO A 45 -3.20 -3.36 22.13
CA PRO A 45 -3.37 -4.81 21.97
C PRO A 45 -4.64 -5.19 21.21
N THR A 46 -4.64 -6.37 20.60
CA THR A 46 -5.81 -6.91 19.91
C THR A 46 -7.02 -7.01 20.85
N GLY A 47 -8.22 -6.72 20.32
CA GLY A 47 -9.46 -6.80 21.11
C GLY A 47 -9.77 -5.61 22.02
N THR A 48 -8.89 -4.59 22.07
CA THR A 48 -9.09 -3.37 22.88
C THR A 48 -9.96 -2.31 22.21
N GLY A 49 -10.37 -2.51 20.94
CA GLY A 49 -11.14 -1.53 20.17
C GLY A 49 -10.28 -0.40 19.58
N LYS A 50 -9.04 -0.71 19.17
CA LYS A 50 -8.09 0.22 18.53
C LYS A 50 -8.72 1.04 17.40
N SER A 51 -9.35 0.38 16.44
CA SER A 51 -9.89 1.03 15.23
C SER A 51 -11.01 2.04 15.58
N LEU A 52 -11.97 1.67 16.44
CA LEU A 52 -12.96 2.61 16.97
C LEU A 52 -12.35 3.77 17.77
N SER A 53 -11.30 3.51 18.56
CA SER A 53 -10.61 4.54 19.34
C SER A 53 -9.87 5.54 18.44
N LEU A 54 -9.21 5.04 17.37
CA LEU A 54 -8.62 5.88 16.32
C LEU A 54 -9.67 6.73 15.61
N ILE A 55 -10.80 6.14 15.22
CA ILE A 55 -11.90 6.84 14.54
C ILE A 55 -12.45 7.95 15.42
N CYS A 56 -12.86 7.62 16.66
CA CYS A 56 -13.54 8.58 17.52
C CYS A 56 -12.58 9.68 18.00
N GLY A 57 -11.34 9.33 18.34
CA GLY A 57 -10.34 10.33 18.74
C GLY A 57 -9.96 11.27 17.59
N ALA A 58 -9.67 10.74 16.40
CA ALA A 58 -9.23 11.54 15.26
C ALA A 58 -10.36 12.38 14.64
N LEU A 59 -11.59 11.85 14.54
CA LEU A 59 -12.73 12.61 14.01
C LEU A 59 -13.24 13.66 14.99
N SER A 60 -13.15 13.42 16.31
CA SER A 60 -13.42 14.46 17.32
C SER A 60 -12.42 15.60 17.18
N TRP A 61 -11.12 15.29 17.07
CA TRP A 61 -10.10 16.31 16.79
C TRP A 61 -10.38 17.07 15.50
N LEU A 62 -10.70 16.38 14.39
CA LEU A 62 -10.95 17.03 13.12
C LEU A 62 -12.13 18.01 13.20
N ARG A 63 -13.24 17.60 13.82
CA ARG A 63 -14.42 18.47 14.02
C ARG A 63 -14.06 19.70 14.84
N ASP A 64 -13.40 19.50 15.98
CA ASP A 64 -13.03 20.60 16.87
C ASP A 64 -12.01 21.54 16.21
N PHE A 65 -11.05 20.98 15.45
CA PHE A 65 -10.06 21.75 14.69
C PHE A 65 -10.70 22.56 13.56
N GLU A 66 -11.63 21.97 12.80
CA GLU A 66 -12.40 22.69 11.78
C GLU A 66 -13.25 23.81 12.40
N GLN A 67 -13.81 23.60 13.60
CA GLN A 67 -14.58 24.61 14.31
C GLN A 67 -13.68 25.76 14.80
N LYS A 68 -12.56 25.47 15.48
CA LYS A 68 -11.59 26.48 15.91
C LYS A 68 -11.10 27.32 14.74
N LYS A 69 -10.79 26.67 13.60
CA LYS A 69 -10.37 27.36 12.38
C LYS A 69 -11.46 28.30 11.86
N GLN A 70 -12.73 27.87 11.88
CA GLN A 70 -13.85 28.74 11.49
C GLN A 70 -13.99 29.94 12.41
N GLU A 71 -13.92 29.73 13.73
CA GLU A 71 -14.01 30.80 14.72
C GLU A 71 -12.86 31.80 14.58
N GLU A 72 -11.64 31.33 14.26
CA GLU A 72 -10.48 32.18 14.00
C GLU A 72 -10.64 32.97 12.68
N GLU A 73 -11.09 32.31 11.62
CA GLU A 73 -11.40 32.96 10.34
C GLU A 73 -12.49 34.04 10.52
N GLU A 74 -13.55 33.77 11.29
CA GLU A 74 -14.60 34.74 11.62
C GLU A 74 -14.07 35.93 12.42
N ARG A 75 -13.24 35.70 13.45
CA ARG A 75 -12.60 36.78 14.23
C ARG A 75 -11.71 37.67 13.37
N LEU A 76 -10.93 37.09 12.45
CA LEU A 76 -10.08 37.87 11.53
C LEU A 76 -10.90 38.72 10.57
N LEU A 77 -12.06 38.22 10.12
CA LEU A 77 -12.99 38.97 9.28
C LEU A 77 -13.67 40.12 10.03
N GLU A 78 -14.03 39.92 11.30
CA GLU A 78 -14.56 40.97 12.17
C GLU A 78 -13.51 42.05 12.45
N ALA A 79 -12.28 41.65 12.79
CA ALA A 79 -11.17 42.59 13.03
C ALA A 79 -10.78 43.41 11.77
N GLY A 80 -10.88 42.81 10.58
CA GLY A 80 -10.63 43.49 9.31
C GLY A 80 -11.78 44.37 8.81
N ALA A 81 -12.98 44.27 9.41
CA ALA A 81 -14.17 45.03 9.01
C ALA A 81 -14.28 46.43 9.66
N ASP A 82 -13.49 46.72 10.71
CA ASP A 82 -13.47 48.02 11.39
C ASP A 82 -12.14 48.78 11.20
N PRO A 83 -11.95 49.54 10.11
CA PRO A 83 -10.81 50.45 9.97
C PRO A 83 -10.99 51.78 10.71
N LEU A 84 -12.14 52.02 11.36
CA LEU A 84 -12.56 53.38 11.79
C LEU A 84 -12.71 53.57 13.30
N ASN A 85 -12.39 52.59 14.15
CA ASN A 85 -12.46 52.82 15.59
C ASN A 85 -11.36 52.11 16.37
N ASN A 86 -10.17 52.71 16.41
CA ASN A 86 -9.36 52.72 17.63
C ASN A 86 -8.36 53.88 17.57
N GLY A 87 -8.79 55.02 18.11
CA GLY A 87 -7.86 55.92 18.76
C GLY A 87 -7.27 55.21 19.97
N LYS A 88 -5.92 55.21 20.05
CA LYS A 88 -5.10 54.98 21.25
C LYS A 88 -5.70 53.99 22.27
N ASP A 89 -5.34 52.72 22.18
CA ASP A 89 -4.94 51.94 23.37
C ASP A 89 -4.32 50.58 22.97
N GLN A 90 -3.55 50.05 23.91
CA GLN A 90 -2.46 49.09 23.80
C GLN A 90 -2.80 47.76 23.07
N ALA A 91 -1.93 47.37 22.12
CA ALA A 91 -1.93 46.03 21.52
C ALA A 91 -1.42 44.97 22.52
N PRO A 92 -2.03 43.78 22.62
CA PRO A 92 -1.46 42.66 23.35
C PRO A 92 -0.31 42.02 22.56
N CYS A 93 0.82 41.79 23.23
CA CYS A 93 2.00 41.13 22.66
C CYS A 93 1.73 39.67 22.23
N PRO A 94 2.39 39.15 21.18
CA PRO A 94 2.42 37.72 20.88
C PRO A 94 3.35 36.96 21.87
N PRO A 95 3.22 35.63 22.01
CA PRO A 95 4.05 34.83 22.92
C PRO A 95 5.52 34.74 22.43
N PRO A 96 6.50 34.54 23.34
CA PRO A 96 7.91 34.54 22.98
C PRO A 96 8.38 33.13 22.63
N SER A 97 8.61 32.85 21.35
CA SER A 97 9.50 31.74 20.94
C SER A 97 10.00 31.92 19.52
N CYS A 98 11.04 32.74 19.36
CA CYS A 98 12.05 32.63 18.31
C CYS A 98 13.24 33.50 18.73
N GLN A 99 14.12 32.94 19.58
CA GLN A 99 15.48 33.47 19.70
C GLN A 99 16.19 33.20 18.38
N GLN A 100 16.29 34.22 17.53
CA GLN A 100 17.22 34.23 16.41
C GLN A 100 18.48 34.98 16.82
N SER A 101 19.61 34.37 16.50
CA SER A 101 20.98 34.82 16.70
C SER A 101 21.23 36.19 16.05
N PRO A 102 22.05 37.06 16.67
CA PRO A 102 22.39 38.36 16.09
C PRO A 102 23.49 38.17 15.04
N GLY A 103 23.14 38.27 13.74
CA GLY A 103 24.16 38.11 12.70
C GLY A 103 23.65 38.11 11.25
N SER A 104 22.98 39.18 10.80
CA SER A 104 23.01 39.56 9.39
C SER A 104 22.89 41.09 9.24
N PRO A 105 23.65 41.73 8.33
CA PRO A 105 23.55 43.17 8.12
C PRO A 105 22.19 43.51 7.49
N ARG A 106 21.49 44.48 8.07
CA ARG A 106 20.26 45.06 7.53
C ARG A 106 20.47 45.50 6.08
N ALA A 107 19.60 45.05 5.18
CA ALA A 107 19.46 45.65 3.87
C ALA A 107 19.02 47.11 4.05
N THR A 108 19.86 48.03 3.59
CA THR A 108 19.65 49.47 3.61
C THR A 108 18.53 49.86 2.64
N GLY A 109 17.51 50.55 3.16
CA GLY A 109 16.83 51.61 2.39
C GLY A 109 15.34 51.50 2.07
N GLU A 110 14.56 50.63 2.70
CA GLU A 110 13.08 50.68 2.54
C GLU A 110 12.45 51.60 3.60
N PRO A 111 11.69 52.65 3.22
CA PRO A 111 10.98 53.49 4.17
C PRO A 111 9.89 52.71 4.94
N ASP A 112 9.72 53.00 6.24
CA ASP A 112 8.74 52.33 7.12
C ASP A 112 7.29 52.39 6.61
N TRP A 113 6.94 53.35 5.75
CA TRP A 113 5.61 53.42 5.13
C TRP A 113 5.40 52.36 4.04
N VAL A 114 6.47 51.91 3.36
CA VAL A 114 6.41 50.88 2.32
C VAL A 114 6.18 49.52 2.96
N THR A 115 6.89 49.20 4.03
CA THR A 115 6.70 47.95 4.78
C THR A 115 5.33 47.90 5.44
N GLN A 116 4.85 49.01 6.01
CA GLN A 116 3.47 49.10 6.55
C GLN A 116 2.39 49.00 5.47
N PHE A 117 2.62 49.55 4.27
CA PHE A 117 1.68 49.44 3.15
C PHE A 117 1.64 48.02 2.59
N VAL A 118 2.80 47.37 2.45
CA VAL A 118 2.90 45.96 2.05
C VAL A 118 2.19 45.06 3.06
N GLN A 119 2.42 45.26 4.37
CA GLN A 119 1.73 44.52 5.43
C GLN A 119 0.21 44.73 5.39
N LYS A 120 -0.27 45.99 5.29
CA LYS A 120 -1.71 46.28 5.18
C LYS A 120 -2.35 45.72 3.90
N LYS A 121 -1.60 45.71 2.80
CA LYS A 121 -2.05 45.10 1.54
C LYS A 121 -2.15 43.58 1.71
N GLU A 122 -1.15 42.94 2.31
CA GLU A 122 -1.16 41.51 2.61
C GLU A 122 -2.31 41.12 3.55
N GLU A 123 -2.60 41.93 4.58
CA GLU A 123 -3.75 41.76 5.47
C GLU A 123 -5.08 41.87 4.71
N ARG A 124 -5.21 42.87 3.84
CA ARG A 124 -6.42 43.05 3.01
C ARG A 124 -6.60 41.89 2.02
N ASP A 125 -5.53 41.51 1.32
CA ASP A 125 -5.52 40.39 0.39
C ASP A 125 -5.80 39.06 1.11
N LEU A 126 -5.41 38.92 2.39
CA LEU A 126 -5.77 37.78 3.23
C LEU A 126 -7.27 37.79 3.58
N VAL A 127 -7.82 38.92 4.03
CA VAL A 127 -9.24 39.09 4.37
C VAL A 127 -10.13 38.84 3.14
N ASP A 128 -9.76 39.35 1.97
CA ASP A 128 -10.52 39.16 0.73
C ASP A 128 -10.50 37.67 0.31
N ARG A 129 -9.35 36.99 0.42
CA ARG A 129 -9.26 35.53 0.23
C ARG A 129 -10.13 34.73 1.21
N LEU A 130 -10.16 35.12 2.48
CA LEU A 130 -11.01 34.48 3.49
C LEU A 130 -12.51 34.66 3.18
N LYS A 131 -12.93 35.85 2.76
CA LYS A 131 -14.32 36.12 2.34
C LYS A 131 -14.73 35.26 1.14
N GLU A 132 -13.87 35.19 0.12
CA GLU A 132 -14.11 34.34 -1.05
C GLU A 132 -14.22 32.85 -0.66
N GLY A 133 -13.34 32.38 0.22
CA GLY A 133 -13.36 31.02 0.78
C GLY A 133 -14.67 30.70 1.50
N GLN A 134 -15.13 31.60 2.38
CA GLN A 134 -16.40 31.43 3.11
C GLN A 134 -17.61 31.33 2.16
N VAL A 135 -17.67 32.19 1.13
CA VAL A 135 -18.76 32.15 0.13
C VAL A 135 -18.74 30.83 -0.64
N ARG A 136 -17.56 30.37 -1.07
CA ARG A 136 -17.40 29.08 -1.77
C ARG A 136 -17.83 27.91 -0.89
N ARG A 137 -17.48 27.93 0.40
CA ARG A 137 -17.86 26.91 1.37
C ARG A 137 -19.36 26.86 1.62
N LYS A 138 -20.01 28.01 1.86
CA LYS A 138 -21.48 28.09 2.03
C LYS A 138 -22.23 27.57 0.81
N LYS A 139 -21.82 27.97 -0.40
CA LYS A 139 -22.40 27.46 -1.67
C LYS A 139 -22.24 25.94 -1.79
N ARG A 140 -21.09 25.38 -1.39
CA ARG A 140 -20.84 23.93 -1.43
C ARG A 140 -21.72 23.18 -0.44
N GLU A 141 -21.81 23.64 0.81
CA GLU A 141 -22.64 23.03 1.84
C GLU A 141 -24.12 23.05 1.45
N GLU A 142 -24.59 24.15 0.87
CA GLU A 142 -25.96 24.26 0.35
C GLU A 142 -26.21 23.27 -0.80
N ARG A 143 -25.28 23.18 -1.77
CA ARG A 143 -25.36 22.20 -2.86
C ARG A 143 -25.39 20.76 -2.34
N LEU A 144 -24.54 20.41 -1.37
CA LEU A 144 -24.53 19.09 -0.75
C LEU A 144 -25.84 18.81 0.01
N ARG A 145 -26.42 19.80 0.70
CA ARG A 145 -27.74 19.67 1.35
C ARG A 145 -28.86 19.43 0.34
N GLN A 146 -28.88 20.19 -0.76
CA GLN A 146 -29.85 19.99 -1.84
C GLN A 146 -29.73 18.60 -2.46
N ILE A 147 -28.51 18.15 -2.73
CA ILE A 147 -28.26 16.80 -3.27
C ILE A 147 -28.66 15.73 -2.26
N ARG A 148 -28.41 15.91 -0.95
CA ARG A 148 -28.85 14.99 0.10
C ARG A 148 -30.38 14.89 0.16
N HIS A 149 -31.08 16.02 0.05
CA HIS A 149 -32.55 16.05 -0.02
C HIS A 149 -33.06 15.31 -1.27
N ASN A 150 -32.48 15.61 -2.43
CA ASN A 150 -32.82 14.97 -3.70
C ASN A 150 -32.49 13.47 -3.70
N ALA A 151 -31.38 13.05 -3.07
CA ALA A 151 -31.00 11.65 -2.92
C ALA A 151 -31.98 10.91 -2.00
N SER A 152 -32.38 11.51 -0.88
CA SER A 152 -33.43 10.94 0.00
C SER A 152 -34.75 10.74 -0.75
N LEU A 153 -35.15 11.71 -1.58
CA LEU A 153 -36.32 11.59 -2.45
C LEU A 153 -36.15 10.51 -3.53
N LYS A 154 -34.96 10.38 -4.14
CA LYS A 154 -34.63 9.30 -5.07
C LYS A 154 -34.68 7.93 -4.40
N PHE A 155 -34.15 7.77 -3.18
CA PHE A 155 -34.19 6.51 -2.44
C PHE A 155 -35.62 6.15 -2.01
N ALA A 156 -36.43 7.13 -1.60
CA ALA A 156 -37.85 6.93 -1.34
C ALA A 156 -38.61 6.49 -2.61
N ALA A 157 -38.35 7.14 -3.75
CA ALA A 157 -38.91 6.76 -5.04
C ALA A 157 -38.40 5.39 -5.55
N LYS A 158 -37.14 5.03 -5.25
CA LYS A 158 -36.53 3.74 -5.60
C LYS A 158 -37.09 2.59 -4.77
N ARG A 159 -37.45 2.81 -3.50
CA ARG A 159 -38.19 1.83 -2.68
C ARG A 159 -39.57 1.55 -3.27
N MET A 160 -40.31 2.60 -3.65
CA MET A 160 -41.62 2.44 -4.32
C MET A 160 -41.47 1.72 -5.67
N ARG A 161 -40.43 2.05 -6.45
CA ARG A 161 -40.15 1.37 -7.72
C ARG A 161 -39.64 -0.06 -7.57
N GLN A 162 -38.97 -0.42 -6.47
CA GLN A 162 -38.55 -1.81 -6.23
C GLN A 162 -39.77 -2.70 -5.91
N GLU A 163 -40.79 -2.17 -5.23
CA GLU A 163 -42.08 -2.84 -5.04
C GLU A 163 -42.84 -2.99 -6.38
N ASP A 164 -42.76 -2.00 -7.28
CA ASP A 164 -43.33 -2.05 -8.64
C ASP A 164 -42.51 -2.94 -9.62
N GLU A 165 -41.19 -3.01 -9.48
CA GLU A 165 -40.31 -3.85 -10.31
C GLU A 165 -40.36 -5.32 -9.89
N GLU A 166 -40.60 -5.65 -8.62
CA GLU A 166 -40.87 -7.03 -8.17
C GLU A 166 -42.17 -7.57 -8.77
N THR A 167 -43.19 -6.72 -8.90
CA THR A 167 -44.46 -7.05 -9.55
C THR A 167 -44.33 -7.10 -11.09
N GLU A 168 -43.50 -6.26 -11.72
CA GLU A 168 -43.20 -6.33 -13.16
C GLU A 168 -42.28 -7.51 -13.54
N ARG A 169 -41.38 -7.94 -12.64
CA ARG A 169 -40.48 -9.10 -12.86
C ARG A 169 -41.23 -10.42 -12.86
N LEU A 170 -42.31 -10.55 -12.08
CA LEU A 170 -43.27 -11.66 -12.16
C LEU A 170 -44.00 -11.72 -13.52
N LEU A 171 -44.23 -10.56 -14.16
CA LEU A 171 -44.86 -10.45 -15.48
C LEU A 171 -43.88 -10.68 -16.65
N ARG A 172 -42.61 -10.28 -16.53
CA ARG A 172 -41.57 -10.48 -17.56
C ARG A 172 -41.06 -11.92 -17.68
N LEU A 173 -41.07 -12.70 -16.58
CA LEU A 173 -40.73 -14.13 -16.60
C LEU A 173 -41.68 -14.96 -17.50
N SER A 174 -42.89 -14.45 -17.77
CA SER A 174 -43.83 -15.06 -18.72
C SER A 174 -43.55 -14.74 -20.20
N ARG A 175 -42.60 -13.86 -20.53
CA ARG A 175 -42.41 -13.36 -21.91
C ARG A 175 -41.01 -13.61 -22.50
N ALA A 176 -40.07 -14.14 -21.73
CA ALA A 176 -38.69 -14.37 -22.14
C ALA A 176 -38.37 -15.84 -22.51
N MET A 177 -39.31 -16.55 -23.15
CA MET A 177 -39.07 -17.87 -23.77
C MET A 177 -38.93 -17.85 -25.30
N LEU A 178 -38.92 -16.68 -25.94
CA LEU A 178 -38.82 -16.56 -27.40
C LEU A 178 -38.01 -15.31 -27.81
N ALA A 179 -36.68 -15.43 -27.82
CA ALA A 179 -35.75 -14.74 -28.75
C ALA A 179 -34.30 -14.82 -28.22
N ALA A 180 -33.54 -15.80 -28.71
CA ALA A 180 -32.08 -15.80 -28.62
C ALA A 180 -31.54 -15.79 -30.06
N GLY A 181 -30.79 -14.76 -30.42
CA GLY A 181 -30.21 -14.59 -31.76
C GLY A 181 -29.03 -13.63 -31.76
N THR A 182 -27.85 -14.25 -31.92
CA THR A 182 -26.60 -13.78 -32.55
C THR A 182 -25.90 -12.50 -32.07
N GLY A 183 -24.72 -12.69 -31.48
CA GLY A 183 -23.73 -11.64 -31.22
C GLY A 183 -22.82 -11.40 -32.44
N PRO A 184 -22.36 -10.16 -32.68
CA PRO A 184 -21.40 -9.88 -33.75
C PRO A 184 -19.94 -9.95 -33.27
N GLU A 185 -19.10 -10.43 -34.20
CA GLU A 185 -17.64 -10.59 -34.11
C GLU A 185 -16.89 -9.24 -34.00
N GLN A 186 -15.76 -9.25 -33.30
CA GLN A 186 -14.85 -8.11 -33.13
C GLN A 186 -13.72 -8.14 -34.18
N LEU A 187 -13.59 -7.07 -34.96
CA LEU A 187 -12.51 -6.82 -35.93
C LEU A 187 -11.50 -5.80 -35.38
N ALA A 188 -10.22 -6.04 -35.68
CA ALA A 188 -9.05 -5.34 -35.15
C ALA A 188 -8.60 -4.13 -36.02
N CYS A 189 -8.09 -3.07 -35.39
CA CYS A 189 -7.39 -1.95 -36.04
C CYS A 189 -6.39 -1.26 -35.07
N GLY A 190 -5.25 -0.73 -35.57
CA GLY A 190 -4.50 0.31 -34.84
C GLY A 190 -2.98 0.52 -35.05
N GLU A 191 -2.36 0.24 -36.22
CA GLU A 191 -0.88 0.26 -36.38
C GLU A 191 -0.15 1.58 -36.04
N ASP A 192 -0.82 2.73 -36.06
CA ASP A 192 -0.19 4.04 -35.79
C ASP A 192 -0.04 4.39 -34.30
N GLU A 193 -0.71 3.68 -33.39
CA GLU A 193 -0.67 3.93 -31.94
C GLU A 193 0.65 3.46 -31.29
N LEU A 194 1.36 2.53 -31.93
CA LEU A 194 2.57 1.91 -31.41
C LEU A 194 3.84 2.74 -31.65
N VAL A 195 3.79 3.79 -32.47
CA VAL A 195 4.98 4.62 -32.78
C VAL A 195 5.23 5.64 -31.67
N LEU A 196 6.47 5.76 -31.21
CA LEU A 196 6.87 6.75 -30.20
C LEU A 196 6.68 8.18 -30.72
N ALA A 197 5.97 9.00 -29.95
CA ALA A 197 5.83 10.43 -30.21
C ALA A 197 7.16 11.15 -29.93
N GLU A 198 7.26 12.41 -30.33
CA GLU A 198 8.47 13.21 -30.11
C GLU A 198 8.78 13.37 -28.62
N TYR A 199 10.03 13.09 -28.24
CA TYR A 199 10.55 13.37 -26.91
C TYR A 199 11.34 14.69 -26.96
N GLU A 200 10.78 15.73 -26.36
CA GLU A 200 11.43 17.02 -26.15
C GLU A 200 12.16 17.03 -24.81
N SER A 201 13.42 17.48 -24.81
CA SER A 201 14.21 17.63 -23.59
C SER A 201 13.74 18.86 -22.82
N ASP A 202 13.79 18.83 -21.49
CA ASP A 202 13.37 19.96 -20.65
C ASP A 202 14.19 21.24 -20.87
N GLU A 203 15.42 21.12 -21.35
CA GLU A 203 16.28 22.25 -21.70
C GLU A 203 15.73 23.06 -22.90
N GLU A 204 14.83 22.49 -23.70
CA GLU A 204 14.18 23.17 -24.83
C GLU A 204 12.84 23.84 -24.44
N ARG A 205 12.35 23.67 -23.20
CA ARG A 205 11.06 24.22 -22.73
C ARG A 205 11.15 25.58 -22.06
N VAL A 206 12.34 26.16 -21.90
CA VAL A 206 12.54 27.41 -21.13
C VAL A 206 12.05 28.67 -21.88
N SER A 207 11.59 28.57 -23.14
CA SER A 207 11.17 29.75 -23.92
C SER A 207 9.77 29.68 -24.56
N ALA A 208 8.91 28.75 -24.16
CA ALA A 208 7.54 28.69 -24.71
C ALA A 208 6.54 28.01 -23.78
N SER A 209 6.08 28.71 -22.74
CA SER A 209 4.83 28.36 -22.06
C SER A 209 4.14 29.58 -21.46
N GLY A 210 3.76 30.52 -22.32
CA GLY A 210 2.52 31.28 -22.12
C GLY A 210 1.42 30.48 -22.77
N VAL A 211 0.85 29.52 -22.05
CA VAL A 211 -0.35 28.80 -22.49
C VAL A 211 -1.42 29.13 -21.48
N ASP A 212 -2.43 29.87 -21.94
CA ASP A 212 -3.64 30.19 -21.21
C ASP A 212 -4.24 28.88 -20.65
N VAL A 213 -4.18 28.77 -19.32
CA VAL A 213 -4.92 27.76 -18.57
C VAL A 213 -6.38 28.19 -18.65
N ASP A 214 -7.23 27.37 -19.28
CA ASP A 214 -8.69 27.54 -19.29
C ASP A 214 -9.15 27.93 -17.85
N GLU A 215 -9.73 29.13 -17.72
CA GLU A 215 -10.09 29.84 -16.47
C GLU A 215 -11.16 29.14 -15.59
N ASP A 216 -11.56 27.91 -15.91
CA ASP A 216 -12.61 27.14 -15.22
C ASP A 216 -12.08 26.02 -14.30
N ASP A 217 -10.77 25.75 -14.26
CA ASP A 217 -10.15 24.93 -13.21
C ASP A 217 -9.99 25.77 -11.92
N LEU A 218 -11.12 26.15 -11.32
CA LEU A 218 -11.17 26.68 -9.96
C LEU A 218 -10.47 25.66 -9.05
N GLU A 219 -9.21 25.94 -8.66
CA GLU A 219 -8.46 25.11 -7.71
C GLU A 219 -9.33 24.87 -6.48
N GLU A 220 -9.88 23.67 -6.35
CA GLU A 220 -10.78 23.36 -5.25
C GLU A 220 -10.01 23.43 -3.94
N GLU A 221 -10.45 24.31 -3.05
CA GLU A 221 -9.79 24.54 -1.77
C GLU A 221 -9.73 23.23 -0.95
N HIS A 222 -8.51 22.83 -0.60
CA HIS A 222 -8.26 21.63 0.17
C HIS A 222 -8.65 21.87 1.63
N VAL A 223 -9.76 21.27 2.08
CA VAL A 223 -10.10 21.21 3.51
C VAL A 223 -9.04 20.46 4.32
N THR A 224 -8.99 20.62 5.63
CA THR A 224 -8.19 19.76 6.52
C THR A 224 -8.68 18.32 6.42
N LYS A 225 -7.75 17.36 6.27
CA LYS A 225 -8.07 15.95 6.05
C LYS A 225 -7.23 15.04 6.92
N ILE A 226 -7.82 13.88 7.19
CA ILE A 226 -7.13 12.72 7.73
C ILE A 226 -6.97 11.70 6.61
N TYR A 227 -5.73 11.28 6.36
CA TYR A 227 -5.41 10.15 5.50
C TYR A 227 -5.26 8.89 6.36
N TYR A 228 -6.18 7.95 6.23
CA TYR A 228 -6.12 6.67 6.92
C TYR A 228 -5.54 5.59 6.01
N CYS A 229 -4.50 4.91 6.49
CA CYS A 229 -3.75 3.93 5.74
C CYS A 229 -3.72 2.58 6.44
N SER A 230 -3.89 1.50 5.69
CA SER A 230 -3.78 0.13 6.21
C SER A 230 -3.14 -0.82 5.19
N ARG A 231 -2.73 -2.01 5.63
CA ARG A 231 -1.96 -2.99 4.84
C ARG A 231 -2.81 -3.66 3.76
N THR A 232 -4.06 -4.05 4.08
CA THR A 232 -4.91 -4.82 3.17
C THR A 232 -6.24 -4.12 2.84
N HIS A 233 -6.79 -4.44 1.66
CA HIS A 233 -8.13 -3.95 1.28
C HIS A 233 -9.24 -4.39 2.25
N SER A 234 -9.14 -5.59 2.82
CA SER A 234 -10.10 -6.09 3.82
C SER A 234 -10.08 -5.25 5.11
N GLN A 235 -8.91 -4.81 5.56
CA GLN A 235 -8.78 -3.92 6.73
C GLN A 235 -9.36 -2.53 6.44
N LEU A 236 -9.13 -2.00 5.24
CA LEU A 236 -9.72 -0.72 4.83
C LEU A 236 -11.26 -0.82 4.78
N ALA A 237 -11.81 -1.91 4.22
CA ALA A 237 -13.25 -2.15 4.20
C ALA A 237 -13.80 -2.26 5.63
N GLN A 238 -13.15 -3.01 6.53
CA GLN A 238 -13.56 -3.09 7.93
C GLN A 238 -13.58 -1.71 8.60
N PHE A 239 -12.54 -0.90 8.40
CA PHE A 239 -12.47 0.46 8.93
C PHE A 239 -13.63 1.33 8.44
N VAL A 240 -13.96 1.29 7.15
CA VAL A 240 -15.08 2.05 6.58
C VAL A 240 -16.42 1.64 7.22
N HIS A 241 -16.63 0.34 7.45
CA HIS A 241 -17.83 -0.16 8.15
C HIS A 241 -17.88 0.29 9.62
N GLU A 242 -16.73 0.39 10.29
CA GLU A 242 -16.67 0.93 11.66
C GLU A 242 -16.99 2.43 11.69
N VAL A 243 -16.54 3.20 10.70
CA VAL A 243 -16.91 4.62 10.55
C VAL A 243 -18.43 4.76 10.33
N GLN A 244 -19.04 3.91 9.50
CA GLN A 244 -20.50 3.90 9.27
C GLN A 244 -21.29 3.65 10.57
N LYS A 245 -20.79 2.78 11.45
CA LYS A 245 -21.41 2.47 12.75
C LYS A 245 -21.12 3.53 13.82
N SER A 246 -20.13 4.38 13.60
CA SER A 246 -19.74 5.42 14.55
C SER A 246 -20.74 6.59 14.59
N PRO A 247 -20.76 7.40 15.66
CA PRO A 247 -21.56 8.63 15.72
C PRO A 247 -21.30 9.60 14.56
N PHE A 248 -20.16 9.46 13.89
CA PHE A 248 -19.71 10.34 12.81
C PHE A 248 -20.13 9.87 11.41
N GLY A 249 -20.77 8.70 11.27
CA GLY A 249 -21.02 8.06 9.97
C GLY A 249 -21.89 8.87 9.01
N LYS A 250 -22.80 9.72 9.51
CA LYS A 250 -23.72 10.55 8.68
C LYS A 250 -23.13 11.88 8.24
N ASP A 251 -22.16 12.39 9.00
CA ASP A 251 -21.63 13.74 8.81
C ASP A 251 -20.23 13.74 8.19
N THR A 252 -19.52 12.60 8.24
CA THR A 252 -18.16 12.47 7.71
C THR A 252 -18.16 12.29 6.20
N ARG A 253 -17.42 13.16 5.51
CA ARG A 253 -17.14 13.01 4.07
C ARG A 253 -15.95 12.07 3.85
N LEU A 254 -16.24 10.79 3.61
CA LEU A 254 -15.23 9.76 3.41
C LEU A 254 -15.07 9.36 1.93
N VAL A 255 -13.83 9.19 1.49
CA VAL A 255 -13.50 8.63 0.16
C VAL A 255 -12.57 7.43 0.32
N SER A 256 -12.98 6.30 -0.27
CA SER A 256 -12.18 5.07 -0.34
C SER A 256 -11.40 5.00 -1.66
N LEU A 257 -10.07 4.89 -1.59
CA LEU A 257 -9.20 4.74 -2.77
C LEU A 257 -8.85 3.27 -3.02
N GLY A 258 -8.92 2.87 -4.29
CA GLY A 258 -8.62 1.52 -4.74
C GLY A 258 -7.81 1.47 -6.03
N SER A 259 -7.40 0.27 -6.40
CA SER A 259 -6.77 0.00 -7.70
C SER A 259 -7.80 0.10 -8.83
N ARG A 260 -7.33 0.25 -10.07
CA ARG A 260 -8.22 0.15 -11.25
C ARG A 260 -8.87 -1.22 -11.36
N GLN A 261 -8.19 -2.29 -10.92
CA GLN A 261 -8.76 -3.63 -10.91
C GLN A 261 -10.02 -3.70 -10.05
N ASN A 262 -10.05 -3.01 -8.90
CA ASN A 262 -11.17 -3.05 -7.97
C ASN A 262 -12.29 -2.07 -8.35
N LEU A 263 -11.94 -0.90 -8.93
CA LEU A 263 -12.90 0.19 -9.19
C LEU A 263 -13.37 0.30 -10.65
N CYS A 264 -12.84 -0.49 -11.59
CA CYS A 264 -13.23 -0.40 -13.00
C CYS A 264 -14.60 -1.05 -13.26
N VAL A 265 -15.51 -0.27 -13.84
CA VAL A 265 -16.85 -0.71 -14.27
C VAL A 265 -16.91 -1.08 -15.75
N ASN A 266 -15.85 -0.81 -16.52
CA ASN A 266 -15.78 -1.19 -17.92
C ASN A 266 -15.39 -2.67 -18.04
N GLU A 267 -16.34 -3.51 -18.47
CA GLU A 267 -16.17 -4.96 -18.63
C GLU A 267 -15.04 -5.33 -19.60
N ASP A 268 -14.83 -4.55 -20.67
CA ASP A 268 -13.76 -4.82 -21.66
C ASP A 268 -12.37 -4.65 -21.04
N VAL A 269 -12.24 -3.72 -20.10
CA VAL A 269 -10.98 -3.51 -19.37
C VAL A 269 -10.85 -4.55 -18.26
N ARG A 270 -11.93 -4.87 -17.55
CA ARG A 270 -11.90 -5.80 -16.40
C ARG A 270 -11.55 -7.23 -16.81
N LYS A 271 -11.97 -7.67 -18.00
CA LYS A 271 -11.69 -9.01 -18.54
C LYS A 271 -10.21 -9.30 -18.80
N LEU A 272 -9.34 -8.29 -18.80
CA LEU A 272 -7.90 -8.46 -19.07
C LEU A 272 -7.16 -9.26 -17.98
N GLY A 273 -7.72 -9.39 -16.78
CA GLY A 273 -7.24 -10.24 -15.69
C GLY A 273 -5.95 -9.76 -14.99
N SER A 274 -5.02 -9.13 -15.71
CA SER A 274 -3.78 -8.58 -15.17
C SER A 274 -3.92 -7.08 -14.80
N VAL A 275 -3.41 -6.72 -13.62
CA VAL A 275 -3.42 -5.34 -13.10
C VAL A 275 -2.72 -4.35 -14.05
N GLN A 276 -1.60 -4.77 -14.65
CA GLN A 276 -0.85 -3.92 -15.56
C GLN A 276 -1.61 -3.68 -16.87
N LEU A 277 -2.21 -4.73 -17.44
CA LEU A 277 -3.05 -4.63 -18.65
C LEU A 277 -4.24 -3.70 -18.43
N ILE A 278 -4.90 -3.82 -17.27
CA ILE A 278 -6.00 -2.93 -16.86
C ILE A 278 -5.53 -1.48 -16.82
N ASN A 279 -4.36 -1.23 -16.23
CA ASN A 279 -3.78 0.12 -16.13
C ASN A 279 -3.48 0.72 -17.50
N ASP A 280 -2.85 -0.05 -18.37
CA ASP A 280 -2.43 0.41 -19.69
C ASP A 280 -3.64 0.69 -20.58
N ARG A 281 -4.56 -0.27 -20.68
CA ARG A 281 -5.80 -0.12 -21.47
C ARG A 281 -6.63 1.06 -20.98
N CYS A 282 -6.70 1.28 -19.67
CA CYS A 282 -7.43 2.41 -19.11
C CYS A 282 -6.81 3.76 -19.55
N VAL A 283 -5.49 3.88 -19.57
CA VAL A 283 -4.80 5.11 -19.97
C VAL A 283 -4.88 5.33 -21.48
N GLU A 284 -4.81 4.27 -22.30
CA GLU A 284 -5.03 4.35 -23.75
C GLU A 284 -6.40 4.98 -24.08
N LEU A 285 -7.46 4.50 -23.42
CA LEU A 285 -8.83 4.99 -23.59
C LEU A 285 -9.03 6.46 -23.14
N GLN A 286 -8.05 7.08 -22.47
CA GLN A 286 -8.08 8.51 -22.11
C GLN A 286 -7.42 9.41 -23.16
N ARG A 287 -6.36 8.95 -23.82
CA ARG A 287 -5.53 9.79 -24.70
C ARG A 287 -6.23 10.23 -25.98
N SER A 288 -7.29 9.53 -26.40
CA SER A 288 -8.10 9.86 -27.56
C SER A 288 -8.87 11.20 -27.47
N LYS A 289 -8.86 11.89 -26.32
CA LYS A 289 -9.39 13.26 -26.15
C LYS A 289 -8.39 14.39 -26.43
N HIS A 290 -7.10 14.24 -26.08
CA HIS A 290 -6.13 15.34 -26.13
C HIS A 290 -5.59 15.65 -27.53
N GLU A 291 -5.46 14.64 -28.40
CA GLU A 291 -4.96 14.83 -29.78
C GLU A 291 -5.95 15.57 -30.71
N LYS A 292 -7.20 15.80 -30.29
CA LYS A 292 -8.18 16.56 -31.08
C LYS A 292 -7.99 18.08 -31.00
N LYS A 293 -7.35 18.61 -29.95
CA LYS A 293 -7.15 20.07 -29.78
C LYS A 293 -5.95 20.61 -30.59
N SER A 294 -4.94 19.79 -30.93
CA SER A 294 -3.69 20.25 -31.54
C SER A 294 -3.61 20.14 -33.08
N VAL A 295 -4.66 19.63 -33.75
CA VAL A 295 -4.65 19.40 -35.22
C VAL A 295 -5.75 20.19 -35.94
N ALA A 296 -6.52 21.02 -35.21
CA ALA A 296 -7.71 21.67 -35.77
C ALA A 296 -7.44 22.91 -36.64
N GLU A 297 -6.20 23.40 -36.75
CA GLU A 297 -5.92 24.66 -37.47
C GLU A 297 -5.23 24.53 -38.84
N GLU A 298 -4.85 23.33 -39.30
CA GLU A 298 -4.27 23.18 -40.64
C GLU A 298 -4.75 21.92 -41.38
N GLU A 299 -5.97 21.91 -41.94
CA GLU A 299 -6.29 20.95 -43.00
C GLU A 299 -7.01 21.61 -44.20
N LYS A 300 -6.29 21.63 -45.33
CA LYS A 300 -6.81 21.91 -46.67
C LYS A 300 -7.81 20.82 -47.12
N PRO A 301 -8.83 21.16 -47.93
CA PRO A 301 -9.90 20.23 -48.28
C PRO A 301 -9.45 19.28 -49.40
N GLY A 302 -9.10 18.04 -49.07
CA GLY A 302 -8.74 17.07 -50.10
C GLY A 302 -8.43 15.66 -49.62
N ARG A 303 -9.49 14.84 -49.49
CA ARG A 303 -9.57 13.36 -49.34
C ARG A 303 -10.26 12.93 -48.05
N ARG A 304 -11.59 12.86 -48.10
CA ARG A 304 -12.42 12.22 -47.07
C ARG A 304 -12.22 10.70 -47.09
N ARG A 305 -11.23 10.18 -46.37
CA ARG A 305 -11.28 8.82 -45.82
C ARG A 305 -12.09 8.94 -44.53
N ARG A 306 -13.24 8.26 -44.42
CA ARG A 306 -14.03 8.19 -43.16
C ARG A 306 -13.11 7.65 -42.06
N LEU A 307 -12.57 8.52 -41.23
CA LEU A 307 -11.85 8.15 -40.01
C LEU A 307 -12.93 7.92 -38.94
N GLU A 308 -13.13 6.68 -38.53
CA GLU A 308 -14.08 6.36 -37.46
C GLU A 308 -13.65 6.97 -36.11
N PRO A 309 -14.60 7.35 -35.24
CA PRO A 309 -14.28 7.99 -33.97
C PRO A 309 -13.53 7.01 -33.04
N ARG A 310 -12.27 7.33 -32.73
CA ARG A 310 -11.45 6.63 -31.73
C ARG A 310 -12.23 6.45 -30.42
N ALA A 311 -12.35 5.21 -29.95
CA ALA A 311 -13.12 4.87 -28.76
C ALA A 311 -12.49 5.52 -27.51
N THR A 312 -13.22 6.43 -26.88
CA THR A 312 -12.93 6.96 -25.54
C THR A 312 -13.62 6.06 -24.52
N CYS A 313 -13.13 6.03 -23.27
CA CYS A 313 -13.84 5.30 -22.23
C CYS A 313 -15.25 5.91 -22.02
N PRO A 314 -16.34 5.13 -22.15
CA PRO A 314 -17.71 5.65 -22.05
C PRO A 314 -18.04 6.19 -20.65
N PHE A 315 -17.32 5.71 -19.62
CA PHE A 315 -17.48 6.12 -18.23
C PHE A 315 -16.60 7.32 -17.83
N TYR A 316 -15.80 7.87 -18.76
CA TYR A 316 -14.86 8.98 -18.52
C TYR A 316 -15.39 10.32 -19.08
N SER A 317 -16.55 10.73 -18.56
CA SER A 317 -17.20 12.00 -18.88
C SER A 317 -17.12 12.98 -17.72
N HIS A 318 -16.64 14.20 -17.95
CA HIS A 318 -16.41 15.20 -16.90
C HIS A 318 -17.69 15.54 -16.13
N LYS A 319 -18.81 15.76 -16.83
CA LYS A 319 -20.11 16.08 -16.20
C LYS A 319 -20.60 14.95 -15.29
N GLN A 320 -20.46 13.69 -15.73
CA GLN A 320 -20.86 12.53 -14.93
C GLN A 320 -19.93 12.29 -13.74
N LEU A 321 -18.64 12.56 -13.90
CA LEU A 321 -17.65 12.47 -12.82
C LEU A 321 -17.93 13.50 -11.71
N GLN A 322 -18.31 14.73 -12.07
CA GLN A 322 -18.72 15.75 -11.10
C GLN A 322 -19.99 15.35 -10.32
N LEU A 323 -20.98 14.76 -11.01
CA LEU A 323 -22.18 14.24 -10.33
C LEU A 323 -21.85 13.09 -9.37
N LEU A 324 -21.05 12.12 -9.85
CA LEU A 324 -20.59 11.01 -9.04
C LEU A 324 -19.79 11.50 -7.82
N ARG A 325 -18.91 12.49 -8.00
CA ARG A 325 -18.15 13.11 -6.90
C ARG A 325 -19.07 13.60 -5.79
N ASP A 326 -20.11 14.35 -6.15
CA ASP A 326 -21.03 14.91 -5.17
C ASP A 326 -21.81 13.78 -4.46
N GLU A 327 -22.22 12.72 -5.17
CA GLU A 327 -22.90 11.54 -4.60
C GLU A 327 -21.99 10.68 -3.69
N VAL A 328 -20.69 10.61 -3.98
CA VAL A 328 -19.69 9.93 -3.15
C VAL A 328 -19.59 10.60 -1.78
N LEU A 329 -19.63 11.93 -1.72
CA LEU A 329 -19.44 12.71 -0.48
C LEU A 329 -20.66 12.75 0.44
N LEU A 330 -21.83 12.23 0.02
CA LEU A 330 -23.06 12.28 0.81
C LEU A 330 -23.08 11.32 1.99
N GLU A 331 -22.57 10.10 1.75
CA GLU A 331 -22.61 8.97 2.68
C GLU A 331 -21.31 8.19 2.55
N VAL A 332 -20.83 7.67 3.67
CA VAL A 332 -19.63 6.83 3.76
C VAL A 332 -19.85 5.53 2.97
N LYS A 333 -19.01 5.29 1.95
CA LYS A 333 -19.09 4.10 1.07
C LYS A 333 -17.77 3.35 1.02
N ASP A 334 -17.84 2.02 1.03
CA ASP A 334 -16.70 1.15 0.74
C ASP A 334 -16.43 1.04 -0.78
N ILE A 335 -15.43 0.26 -1.17
CA ILE A 335 -15.03 0.13 -2.58
C ILE A 335 -16.14 -0.51 -3.41
N GLU A 336 -16.80 -1.53 -2.87
CA GLU A 336 -17.86 -2.30 -3.49
C GLU A 336 -19.11 -1.44 -3.74
N GLN A 337 -19.50 -0.64 -2.73
CA GLN A 337 -20.57 0.34 -2.81
C GLN A 337 -20.25 1.47 -3.81
N LEU A 338 -18.99 1.91 -3.89
CA LEU A 338 -18.55 2.88 -4.90
C LEU A 338 -18.66 2.33 -6.33
N VAL A 339 -18.34 1.05 -6.53
CA VAL A 339 -18.50 0.38 -7.83
C VAL A 339 -19.96 0.29 -8.21
N ALA A 340 -20.84 -0.09 -7.28
CA ALA A 340 -22.28 -0.12 -7.51
C ALA A 340 -22.82 1.27 -7.88
N LEU A 341 -22.39 2.31 -7.16
CA LEU A 341 -22.76 3.70 -7.43
C LEU A 341 -22.31 4.16 -8.82
N GLY A 342 -21.06 3.87 -9.23
CA GLY A 342 -20.60 4.27 -10.56
C GLY A 342 -21.28 3.50 -11.70
N LYS A 343 -21.73 2.25 -11.47
CA LYS A 343 -22.57 1.53 -12.43
C LYS A 343 -23.94 2.22 -12.58
N GLU A 344 -24.56 2.61 -11.49
CA GLU A 344 -25.85 3.33 -11.48
C GLU A 344 -25.74 4.71 -12.14
N ALA A 345 -24.71 5.47 -11.78
CA ALA A 345 -24.44 6.80 -12.32
C ALA A 345 -23.85 6.79 -13.75
N ARG A 346 -23.54 5.62 -14.31
CA ARG A 346 -22.78 5.43 -15.57
C ARG A 346 -21.49 6.25 -15.62
N ALA A 347 -20.79 6.34 -14.49
CA ALA A 347 -19.57 7.13 -14.32
C ALA A 347 -18.44 6.25 -13.77
N CYS A 348 -17.18 6.61 -14.05
CA CYS A 348 -16.03 5.83 -13.60
C CYS A 348 -15.75 6.02 -12.09
N PRO A 349 -15.91 4.98 -11.23
CA PRO A 349 -15.62 5.10 -9.79
C PRO A 349 -14.15 5.46 -9.49
N TYR A 350 -13.22 4.93 -10.27
CA TYR A 350 -11.79 5.15 -10.07
C TYR A 350 -11.41 6.63 -10.19
N TYR A 351 -11.90 7.32 -11.22
CA TYR A 351 -11.65 8.75 -11.37
C TYR A 351 -12.59 9.58 -10.49
N GLY A 352 -13.86 9.20 -10.36
CA GLY A 352 -14.83 9.91 -9.52
C GLY A 352 -14.41 10.02 -8.05
N SER A 353 -13.86 8.94 -7.47
CA SER A 353 -13.30 8.96 -6.12
C SER A 353 -12.11 9.92 -6.00
N ARG A 354 -11.23 10.00 -7.02
CA ARG A 354 -10.09 10.93 -7.04
C ARG A 354 -10.54 12.39 -7.14
N PHE A 355 -11.55 12.68 -7.95
CA PHE A 355 -12.17 14.01 -8.01
C PHE A 355 -12.83 14.42 -6.68
N ALA A 356 -13.18 13.47 -5.81
CA ALA A 356 -13.75 13.75 -4.50
C ALA A 356 -12.72 14.01 -3.40
N ILE A 357 -11.43 13.71 -3.65
CA ILE A 357 -10.36 13.87 -2.66
C ILE A 357 -10.29 15.30 -2.10
N PRO A 358 -10.27 16.40 -2.90
CA PRO A 358 -10.12 17.75 -2.36
C PRO A 358 -11.20 18.16 -1.35
N ALA A 359 -12.42 17.64 -1.50
CA ALA A 359 -13.56 17.95 -0.64
C ALA A 359 -13.79 16.94 0.51
N ALA A 360 -13.10 15.81 0.51
CA ALA A 360 -13.20 14.78 1.53
C ALA A 360 -12.52 15.20 2.85
N GLN A 361 -13.08 14.79 3.99
CA GLN A 361 -12.48 14.95 5.32
C GLN A 361 -11.61 13.76 5.70
N LEU A 362 -12.03 12.56 5.28
CA LEU A 362 -11.35 11.31 5.57
C LEU A 362 -11.08 10.57 4.26
N VAL A 363 -9.81 10.32 3.96
CA VAL A 363 -9.40 9.58 2.76
C VAL A 363 -8.77 8.26 3.21
N VAL A 364 -9.37 7.15 2.79
CA VAL A 364 -8.93 5.80 3.13
C VAL A 364 -8.14 5.23 1.95
N LEU A 365 -6.88 4.83 2.18
CA LEU A 365 -6.00 4.36 1.12
C LEU A 365 -5.05 3.23 1.56
N PRO A 366 -4.58 2.38 0.64
CA PRO A 366 -3.57 1.37 0.94
C PRO A 366 -2.16 1.98 1.09
N TYR A 367 -1.29 1.28 1.82
CA TYR A 367 0.11 1.67 2.05
C TYR A 367 0.87 2.05 0.77
N GLN A 368 0.66 1.31 -0.31
CA GLN A 368 1.39 1.51 -1.56
C GLN A 368 1.09 2.88 -2.19
N ILE A 369 -0.14 3.40 -2.03
CA ILE A 369 -0.48 4.73 -2.54
C ILE A 369 0.19 5.81 -1.68
N LEU A 370 0.22 5.64 -0.35
CA LEU A 370 0.86 6.61 0.55
C LEU A 370 2.38 6.61 0.41
N LEU A 371 3.03 5.45 0.39
CA LEU A 371 4.49 5.35 0.52
C LEU A 371 5.22 5.59 -0.82
N HIS A 372 4.56 5.30 -1.95
CA HIS A 372 5.15 5.54 -3.27
C HIS A 372 4.81 6.94 -3.81
N ALA A 373 5.82 7.82 -3.92
CA ALA A 373 5.62 9.23 -4.28
C ALA A 373 4.88 9.45 -5.60
N ALA A 374 5.23 8.70 -6.66
CA ALA A 374 4.53 8.83 -7.94
C ALA A 374 3.07 8.37 -7.88
N ALA A 375 2.74 7.41 -6.99
CA ALA A 375 1.36 6.97 -6.79
C ALA A 375 0.54 8.03 -6.05
N ARG A 376 1.11 8.68 -5.02
CA ARG A 376 0.50 9.83 -4.34
C ARG A 376 0.19 10.96 -5.31
N GLN A 377 1.18 11.37 -6.10
CA GLN A 377 1.04 12.46 -7.06
C GLN A 377 -0.01 12.14 -8.12
N ALA A 378 0.02 10.94 -8.69
CA ALA A 378 -1.00 10.49 -9.65
C ALA A 378 -2.41 10.44 -9.05
N ALA A 379 -2.54 10.20 -7.74
CA ALA A 379 -3.82 10.20 -7.03
C ALA A 379 -4.30 11.61 -6.66
N GLY A 380 -3.48 12.66 -6.77
CA GLY A 380 -3.83 14.01 -6.33
C GLY A 380 -3.75 14.19 -4.81
N ILE A 381 -2.98 13.35 -4.12
CA ILE A 381 -2.81 13.42 -2.66
C ILE A 381 -1.77 14.50 -2.33
N ARG A 382 -2.16 15.48 -1.50
CA ARG A 382 -1.30 16.54 -0.97
C ARG A 382 -1.18 16.35 0.54
N LEU A 383 0.02 16.12 1.05
CA LEU A 383 0.26 15.84 2.48
C LEU A 383 0.49 17.10 3.32
N GLN A 384 0.80 18.23 2.67
CA GLN A 384 1.18 19.48 3.33
C GLN A 384 0.12 19.92 4.37
N GLY A 385 0.53 19.98 5.63
CA GLY A 385 -0.32 20.40 6.75
C GLY A 385 -1.47 19.44 7.10
N GLN A 386 -1.50 18.24 6.51
CA GLN A 386 -2.54 17.23 6.74
C GLN A 386 -2.12 16.21 7.81
N VAL A 387 -3.07 15.40 8.26
CA VAL A 387 -2.83 14.32 9.23
C VAL A 387 -2.80 12.97 8.53
N VAL A 388 -1.84 12.12 8.88
CA VAL A 388 -1.75 10.73 8.38
C VAL A 388 -1.83 9.76 9.55
N VAL A 389 -2.73 8.79 9.46
CA VAL A 389 -2.87 7.66 10.40
C VAL A 389 -2.52 6.38 9.66
N ILE A 390 -1.48 5.68 10.10
CA ILE A 390 -1.01 4.40 9.57
C ILE A 390 -1.37 3.32 10.58
N ASP A 391 -2.35 2.48 10.25
CA ASP A 391 -2.81 1.37 11.08
C ASP A 391 -2.21 0.04 10.64
N GLU A 392 -1.86 -0.81 11.60
CA GLU A 392 -1.01 -1.99 11.44
C GLU A 392 0.42 -1.65 11.00
N ALA A 393 0.98 -0.61 11.61
CA ALA A 393 2.31 -0.08 11.29
C ALA A 393 3.47 -1.05 11.59
N HIS A 394 3.23 -2.20 12.23
CA HIS A 394 4.26 -3.16 12.62
C HIS A 394 5.09 -3.71 11.43
N ASN A 395 4.53 -3.72 10.20
CA ASN A 395 5.23 -4.12 8.97
C ASN A 395 5.64 -2.93 8.08
N LEU A 396 5.55 -1.68 8.58
CA LEU A 396 5.77 -0.50 7.75
C LEU A 396 7.17 -0.46 7.14
N ILE A 397 8.21 -0.72 7.94
CA ILE A 397 9.61 -0.73 7.51
C ILE A 397 9.81 -1.78 6.39
N ASP A 398 9.34 -3.00 6.62
CA ASP A 398 9.46 -4.08 5.63
C ASP A 398 8.66 -3.78 4.35
N THR A 399 7.51 -3.11 4.49
CA THR A 399 6.71 -2.68 3.33
C THR A 399 7.42 -1.61 2.52
N ILE A 400 8.05 -0.62 3.15
CA ILE A 400 8.85 0.41 2.46
C ILE A 400 10.02 -0.25 1.73
N THR A 401 10.78 -1.10 2.42
CA THR A 401 11.89 -1.85 1.81
C THR A 401 11.40 -2.69 0.63
N GLY A 402 10.26 -3.37 0.75
CA GLY A 402 9.68 -4.18 -0.32
C GLY A 402 9.17 -3.39 -1.53
N ILE A 403 8.60 -2.20 -1.33
CA ILE A 403 8.13 -1.33 -2.43
C ILE A 403 9.31 -0.83 -3.28
N HIS A 404 10.45 -0.56 -2.65
CA HIS A 404 11.60 0.07 -3.28
C HIS A 404 12.75 -0.91 -3.60
N SER A 405 12.62 -2.18 -3.25
CA SER A 405 13.52 -3.25 -3.68
C SER A 405 12.97 -3.91 -4.94
N VAL A 406 13.79 -4.00 -5.98
CA VAL A 406 13.36 -4.50 -7.29
C VAL A 406 14.30 -5.62 -7.74
N GLU A 407 13.74 -6.74 -8.18
CA GLU A 407 14.47 -7.87 -8.74
C GLU A 407 14.12 -8.07 -10.21
N VAL A 408 15.14 -8.33 -11.02
CA VAL A 408 15.03 -8.60 -12.45
C VAL A 408 15.79 -9.87 -12.77
N SER A 409 15.14 -10.82 -13.46
CA SER A 409 15.78 -12.06 -13.89
C SER A 409 16.53 -11.90 -15.22
N GLY A 410 17.52 -12.76 -15.45
CA GLY A 410 18.23 -12.83 -16.74
C GLY A 410 17.29 -13.12 -17.92
N SER A 411 16.23 -13.91 -17.71
CA SER A 411 15.20 -14.17 -18.72
C SER A 411 14.43 -12.91 -19.10
N GLN A 412 14.07 -12.07 -18.13
CA GLN A 412 13.39 -10.79 -18.38
C GLN A 412 14.28 -9.81 -19.15
N LEU A 413 15.58 -9.75 -18.83
CA LEU A 413 16.55 -8.90 -19.54
C LEU A 413 16.69 -9.31 -21.01
N CYS A 414 16.90 -10.60 -21.28
CA CYS A 414 16.99 -11.13 -22.64
C CYS A 414 15.70 -10.89 -23.44
N GLN A 415 14.54 -11.10 -22.80
CA GLN A 415 13.24 -10.88 -23.43
C GLN A 415 13.02 -9.40 -23.76
N ALA A 416 13.27 -8.49 -22.82
CA ALA A 416 13.14 -7.05 -23.04
C ALA A 416 14.05 -6.56 -24.17
N HIS A 417 15.30 -7.05 -24.20
CA HIS A 417 16.24 -6.68 -25.24
C HIS A 417 15.77 -7.17 -26.62
N SER A 418 15.37 -8.43 -26.73
CA SER A 418 14.84 -8.99 -27.99
C SER A 418 13.62 -8.23 -28.49
N GLN A 419 12.67 -7.94 -27.58
CA GLN A 419 11.47 -7.17 -27.91
C GLN A 419 11.83 -5.76 -28.40
N LEU A 420 12.69 -5.05 -27.68
CA LEU A 420 13.06 -3.67 -28.01
C LEU A 420 13.87 -3.60 -29.32
N LEU A 421 14.69 -4.60 -29.60
CA LEU A 421 15.43 -4.73 -30.85
C LEU A 421 14.46 -4.89 -32.03
N GLN A 422 13.49 -5.82 -31.93
CA GLN A 422 12.47 -6.04 -32.96
C GLN A 422 11.61 -4.80 -33.20
N TYR A 423 11.24 -4.09 -32.13
CA TYR A 423 10.54 -2.81 -32.22
C TYR A 423 11.36 -1.77 -33.00
N THR A 424 12.67 -1.71 -32.73
CA THR A 424 13.60 -0.81 -33.41
C THR A 424 13.81 -1.19 -34.87
N GLU A 425 13.91 -2.47 -35.20
CA GLU A 425 14.04 -2.95 -36.58
C GLU A 425 12.81 -2.60 -37.42
N ARG A 426 11.61 -2.72 -36.84
CA ARG A 426 10.36 -2.45 -37.55
C ARG A 426 10.05 -0.96 -37.67
N TYR A 427 10.18 -0.21 -36.58
CA TYR A 427 9.79 1.21 -36.53
C TYR A 427 10.97 2.17 -36.67
N GLY A 428 12.21 1.70 -36.74
CA GLY A 428 13.42 2.54 -36.73
C GLY A 428 13.42 3.66 -37.76
N LYS A 429 12.89 3.42 -38.97
CA LYS A 429 12.76 4.45 -40.02
C LYS A 429 11.71 5.53 -39.71
N ARG A 430 10.72 5.22 -38.86
CA ARG A 430 9.65 6.13 -38.42
C ARG A 430 9.99 6.84 -37.11
N LEU A 431 11.00 6.37 -36.38
CA LEU A 431 11.43 6.94 -35.11
C LEU A 431 12.37 8.13 -35.35
N LYS A 432 12.15 9.22 -34.61
CA LYS A 432 13.06 10.37 -34.60
C LYS A 432 14.42 9.99 -33.99
N ALA A 433 15.48 10.72 -34.38
CA ALA A 433 16.86 10.45 -33.95
C ALA A 433 17.04 10.44 -32.43
N LYS A 434 16.39 11.35 -31.69
CA LYS A 434 16.42 11.40 -30.21
C LYS A 434 15.85 10.11 -29.58
N ASN A 435 14.69 9.63 -30.05
CA ASN A 435 14.08 8.38 -29.57
C ASN A 435 15.00 7.18 -29.88
N LEU A 436 15.58 7.15 -31.07
CA LEU A 436 16.51 6.08 -31.47
C LEU A 436 17.78 6.06 -30.61
N MET A 437 18.31 7.23 -30.24
CA MET A 437 19.45 7.36 -29.33
C MET A 437 19.14 6.74 -27.96
N TYR A 438 18.03 7.13 -27.32
CA TYR A 438 17.65 6.58 -26.02
C TYR A 438 17.33 5.09 -26.08
N ILE A 439 16.67 4.61 -27.14
CA ILE A 439 16.42 3.17 -27.32
C ILE A 439 17.74 2.39 -27.45
N LYS A 440 18.72 2.93 -28.20
CA LYS A 440 20.05 2.32 -28.29
C LYS A 440 20.78 2.32 -26.94
N GLN A 441 20.65 3.37 -26.14
CA GLN A 441 21.19 3.39 -24.77
C GLN A 441 20.54 2.31 -23.90
N ILE A 442 19.21 2.15 -23.96
CA ILE A 442 18.51 1.10 -23.21
C ILE A 442 18.98 -0.29 -23.67
N LEU A 443 19.07 -0.55 -24.98
CA LEU A 443 19.60 -1.81 -25.51
C LEU A 443 21.01 -2.11 -24.99
N TYR A 444 21.90 -1.11 -25.00
CA TYR A 444 23.25 -1.24 -24.46
C TYR A 444 23.25 -1.58 -22.96
N VAL A 445 22.42 -0.91 -22.16
CA VAL A 445 22.29 -1.19 -20.72
C VAL A 445 21.81 -2.63 -20.48
N LEU A 446 20.80 -3.08 -21.24
CA LEU A 446 20.30 -4.46 -21.15
C LEU A 446 21.38 -5.49 -21.50
N GLU A 447 22.15 -5.24 -22.56
CA GLU A 447 23.27 -6.09 -22.96
C GLU A 447 24.35 -6.18 -21.86
N LYS A 448 24.69 -5.05 -21.24
CA LYS A 448 25.65 -5.00 -20.14
C LYS A 448 25.15 -5.73 -18.89
N PHE A 449 23.87 -5.61 -18.54
CA PHE A 449 23.30 -6.37 -17.42
C PHE A 449 23.36 -7.88 -17.65
N VAL A 450 23.06 -8.35 -18.86
CA VAL A 450 23.19 -9.77 -19.23
C VAL A 450 24.66 -10.22 -19.17
N THR A 451 25.59 -9.38 -19.65
CA THR A 451 27.03 -9.64 -19.59
C THR A 451 27.53 -9.76 -18.15
N VAL A 452 27.03 -8.91 -17.25
CA VAL A 452 27.37 -8.94 -15.82
C VAL A 452 26.85 -10.21 -15.14
N LEU A 453 25.74 -10.78 -15.60
CA LEU A 453 25.29 -12.11 -15.16
C LEU A 453 26.11 -13.27 -15.76
N GLY A 454 27.03 -12.98 -16.69
CA GLY A 454 27.86 -13.99 -17.37
C GLY A 454 27.20 -14.62 -18.60
N GLY A 455 26.08 -14.05 -19.08
CA GLY A 455 25.33 -14.51 -20.24
C GLY A 455 25.56 -13.68 -21.50
N ASN A 456 24.94 -14.12 -22.58
CA ASN A 456 24.88 -13.43 -23.87
C ASN A 456 23.43 -13.31 -24.34
N VAL A 457 23.07 -12.10 -24.78
CA VAL A 457 21.69 -11.78 -25.22
C VAL A 457 21.29 -12.52 -26.50
N LYS A 458 22.27 -12.95 -27.31
CA LYS A 458 22.02 -13.65 -28.59
C LYS A 458 21.71 -15.14 -28.44
N GLN A 459 21.86 -15.69 -27.24
CA GLN A 459 21.64 -17.11 -26.95
C GLN A 459 20.41 -17.29 -26.06
N SER A 460 19.79 -18.46 -26.10
CA SER A 460 18.62 -18.75 -25.26
C SER A 460 19.01 -18.75 -23.76
N PRO A 461 18.23 -18.12 -22.87
CA PRO A 461 18.58 -17.99 -21.46
C PRO A 461 18.57 -19.33 -20.71
N ASN A 462 17.84 -20.33 -21.21
CA ASN A 462 17.75 -21.66 -20.58
C ASN A 462 18.92 -22.60 -20.96
N THR A 463 19.64 -22.33 -22.04
CA THR A 463 20.71 -23.22 -22.56
C THR A 463 22.11 -22.73 -22.19
N GLN A 464 22.22 -21.57 -21.56
CA GLN A 464 23.49 -20.96 -21.18
C GLN A 464 23.88 -21.38 -19.76
N SER A 465 24.84 -22.29 -19.65
CA SER A 465 25.45 -22.68 -18.38
C SER A 465 26.47 -21.65 -17.93
N LEU A 466 26.35 -21.16 -16.69
CA LEU A 466 27.26 -20.16 -16.12
C LEU A 466 28.44 -20.84 -15.40
N SER A 467 29.66 -20.34 -15.61
CA SER A 467 30.89 -20.90 -15.06
C SER A 467 31.19 -20.50 -13.60
N GLN A 468 30.55 -19.43 -13.09
CA GLN A 468 30.71 -18.92 -11.73
C GLN A 468 29.35 -18.81 -11.05
N ALA A 469 29.01 -19.80 -10.22
CA ALA A 469 27.84 -19.74 -9.35
C ALA A 469 28.21 -19.04 -8.03
N GLY A 470 27.38 -18.08 -7.61
CA GLY A 470 27.66 -17.29 -6.41
C GLY A 470 26.72 -16.10 -6.25
N THR A 471 26.68 -15.55 -5.04
CA THR A 471 25.99 -14.29 -4.74
C THR A 471 27.03 -13.23 -4.41
N GLU A 472 27.05 -12.15 -5.17
CA GLU A 472 27.94 -11.01 -4.97
C GLU A 472 27.12 -9.77 -4.58
N LEU A 473 27.61 -8.99 -3.60
CA LEU A 473 27.00 -7.71 -3.22
C LEU A 473 27.92 -6.57 -3.62
N LYS A 474 27.32 -5.52 -4.20
CA LYS A 474 28.05 -4.35 -4.68
C LYS A 474 27.33 -3.08 -4.29
N THR A 475 28.10 -2.01 -4.11
CA THR A 475 27.53 -0.67 -4.08
C THR A 475 26.96 -0.33 -5.46
N VAL A 476 26.06 0.65 -5.51
CA VAL A 476 25.48 1.10 -6.79
C VAL A 476 26.61 1.59 -7.70
N SER A 477 27.52 2.42 -7.18
CA SER A 477 28.66 2.95 -7.93
C SER A 477 29.58 1.86 -8.49
N ASP A 478 29.94 0.86 -7.69
CA ASP A 478 30.81 -0.24 -8.14
C ASP A 478 30.13 -1.08 -9.22
N PHE A 479 28.81 -1.31 -9.08
CA PHE A 479 28.02 -2.01 -10.08
C PHE A 479 27.96 -1.24 -11.40
N LEU A 480 27.75 0.08 -11.37
CA LEU A 480 27.72 0.93 -12.56
C LEU A 480 29.08 0.94 -13.28
N PHE A 481 30.19 1.00 -12.53
CA PHE A 481 31.55 0.97 -13.08
C PHE A 481 31.87 -0.39 -13.72
N GLN A 482 31.58 -1.49 -13.02
CA GLN A 482 31.82 -2.83 -13.54
C GLN A 482 30.96 -3.15 -14.77
N SER A 483 29.72 -2.66 -14.80
CA SER A 483 28.82 -2.84 -15.94
C SER A 483 29.14 -1.92 -17.12
N GLN A 484 30.08 -0.97 -16.97
CA GLN A 484 30.46 0.01 -18.01
C GLN A 484 29.29 0.89 -18.47
N ILE A 485 28.38 1.23 -17.56
CA ILE A 485 27.22 2.11 -17.82
C ILE A 485 27.31 3.45 -17.11
N ASP A 486 28.44 3.72 -16.45
CA ASP A 486 28.79 4.97 -15.76
C ASP A 486 28.67 6.21 -16.67
N ASN A 487 28.97 6.05 -17.96
CA ASN A 487 28.87 7.12 -18.96
C ASN A 487 27.43 7.41 -19.44
N ILE A 488 26.44 6.61 -19.01
CA ILE A 488 25.04 6.80 -19.37
C ILE A 488 24.31 7.50 -18.23
N ASN A 489 23.69 8.64 -18.53
CA ASN A 489 22.88 9.34 -17.54
C ASN A 489 21.54 8.60 -17.32
N LEU A 490 21.51 7.72 -16.32
CA LEU A 490 20.33 6.93 -15.96
C LEU A 490 19.11 7.79 -15.57
N PHE A 491 19.31 9.01 -15.05
CA PHE A 491 18.21 9.93 -14.76
C PHE A 491 17.50 10.38 -16.05
N LYS A 492 18.26 10.66 -17.12
CA LYS A 492 17.69 10.99 -18.44
C LYS A 492 17.00 9.79 -19.08
N VAL A 493 17.57 8.59 -18.95
CA VAL A 493 16.95 7.35 -19.46
C VAL A 493 15.63 7.05 -18.74
N LYS A 494 15.62 7.11 -17.40
CA LYS A 494 14.41 6.97 -16.58
C LYS A 494 13.32 7.94 -17.04
N ARG A 495 13.68 9.21 -17.17
CA ARG A 495 12.77 10.27 -17.63
C ARG A 495 12.22 10.02 -19.03
N TYR A 496 13.07 9.54 -19.94
CA TYR A 496 12.66 9.15 -21.28
C TYR A 496 11.64 8.02 -21.24
N CYS A 497 11.89 6.95 -20.47
CA CYS A 497 10.95 5.85 -20.32
C CYS A 497 9.59 6.32 -19.79
N GLU A 498 9.58 7.16 -18.75
CA GLU A 498 8.38 7.73 -18.13
C GLU A 498 7.58 8.63 -19.10
N LYS A 499 8.23 9.52 -19.87
CA LYS A 499 7.50 10.41 -20.78
C LYS A 499 7.06 9.70 -22.06
N SER A 500 7.95 8.90 -22.65
CA SER A 500 7.71 8.23 -23.93
C SER A 500 6.74 7.05 -23.82
N MET A 501 6.61 6.49 -22.60
CA MET A 501 5.86 5.27 -22.30
C MET A 501 6.32 4.09 -23.16
N VAL A 502 7.64 3.99 -23.41
CA VAL A 502 8.22 2.97 -24.30
C VAL A 502 7.87 1.55 -23.88
N SER A 503 7.86 1.25 -22.58
CA SER A 503 7.46 -0.06 -22.07
C SER A 503 6.03 -0.46 -22.42
N ARG A 504 5.09 0.49 -22.46
CA ARG A 504 3.71 0.27 -22.90
C ARG A 504 3.60 0.05 -24.40
N LYS A 505 4.28 0.89 -25.18
CA LYS A 505 4.27 0.75 -26.65
C LYS A 505 4.92 -0.55 -27.09
N LEU A 506 5.98 -0.96 -26.41
CA LEU A 506 6.63 -2.24 -26.62
C LEU A 506 5.72 -3.41 -26.27
N PHE A 507 4.96 -3.29 -25.18
CA PHE A 507 3.97 -4.30 -24.79
C PHE A 507 2.87 -4.45 -25.84
N GLY A 508 2.27 -3.33 -26.28
CA GLY A 508 1.28 -3.34 -27.36
C GLY A 508 1.82 -3.89 -28.68
N PHE A 509 3.11 -3.67 -28.97
CA PHE A 509 3.80 -4.28 -30.11
C PHE A 509 3.88 -5.80 -29.97
N THR A 510 4.26 -6.31 -28.80
CA THR A 510 4.37 -7.76 -28.57
C THR A 510 3.02 -8.48 -28.56
N GLU A 511 1.94 -7.85 -28.08
CA GLU A 511 0.59 -8.42 -28.16
C GLU A 511 0.13 -8.57 -29.62
N ARG A 512 0.46 -7.60 -30.48
CA ARG A 512 0.00 -7.63 -31.88
C ARG A 512 0.81 -8.55 -32.78
N TYR A 513 2.12 -8.63 -32.56
CA TYR A 513 3.02 -9.34 -33.47
C TYR A 513 3.60 -10.62 -32.87
N GLY A 514 3.32 -10.92 -31.59
CA GLY A 514 3.82 -12.07 -30.87
C GLY A 514 5.29 -11.94 -30.46
N ALA A 515 5.68 -12.61 -29.38
CA ALA A 515 7.09 -12.77 -29.02
C ALA A 515 7.70 -13.86 -29.92
N VAL A 516 8.32 -13.48 -31.04
CA VAL A 516 9.09 -14.43 -31.86
C VAL A 516 10.40 -14.71 -31.14
N LEU A 517 10.42 -15.70 -30.26
CA LEU A 517 11.65 -16.43 -29.94
C LEU A 517 11.99 -17.24 -31.19
N ALA A 518 12.76 -16.67 -32.10
CA ALA A 518 13.32 -17.44 -33.19
C ALA A 518 14.28 -18.49 -32.57
N PRO A 519 14.09 -19.80 -32.82
CA PRO A 519 15.21 -20.72 -32.72
C PRO A 519 16.25 -20.28 -33.76
N SER A 520 17.52 -20.32 -33.38
CA SER A 520 18.65 -20.09 -34.28
C SER A 520 18.43 -20.81 -35.61
N ARG A 521 18.41 -20.05 -36.70
CA ARG A 521 18.48 -20.58 -38.07
C ARG A 521 19.78 -21.34 -38.22
N GLU A 522 19.70 -22.66 -38.18
CA GLU A 522 20.58 -23.58 -38.91
C GLU A 522 19.96 -24.99 -38.88
N GLN A 523 18.96 -25.23 -39.73
CA GLN A 523 18.69 -26.58 -40.26
C GLN A 523 18.30 -26.49 -41.74
N PRO A 524 18.86 -27.35 -42.60
CA PRO A 524 18.69 -27.28 -44.04
C PRO A 524 17.30 -27.78 -44.47
N LYS A 525 16.88 -27.32 -45.65
CA LYS A 525 15.61 -27.56 -46.33
C LYS A 525 15.20 -29.06 -46.39
N LEU A 526 14.50 -29.59 -45.37
CA LEU A 526 13.89 -30.94 -45.47
C LEU A 526 12.52 -31.11 -44.78
N SER A 527 12.03 -30.14 -44.00
CA SER A 527 10.75 -30.30 -43.28
C SER A 527 9.52 -30.32 -44.19
N GLY A 528 9.54 -29.58 -45.31
CA GLY A 528 8.42 -29.54 -46.26
C GLY A 528 8.21 -30.86 -47.02
N PHE A 529 9.27 -31.63 -47.24
CA PHE A 529 9.19 -32.92 -47.93
C PHE A 529 8.72 -34.04 -46.99
N GLN A 530 9.08 -33.96 -45.71
CA GLN A 530 8.66 -34.93 -44.69
C GLN A 530 7.14 -34.86 -44.42
N HIS A 531 6.58 -33.65 -44.43
CA HIS A 531 5.14 -33.43 -44.25
C HIS A 531 4.32 -33.84 -45.49
N PHE A 532 4.93 -33.79 -46.68
CA PHE A 532 4.33 -34.27 -47.92
C PHE A 532 4.33 -35.81 -48.01
N LEU A 533 5.41 -36.47 -47.59
CA LEU A 533 5.48 -37.94 -47.55
C LEU A 533 4.50 -38.57 -46.54
N GLN A 534 4.20 -37.89 -45.43
CA GLN A 534 3.18 -38.34 -44.47
C GLN A 534 1.75 -38.18 -44.99
N SER A 535 1.51 -37.29 -45.95
CA SER A 535 0.18 -37.10 -46.57
C SER A 535 -0.18 -38.16 -47.62
N LEU A 536 0.78 -39.03 -48.00
CA LEU A 536 0.63 -40.02 -49.07
C LEU A 536 0.39 -41.46 -48.59
N GLN A 537 0.20 -41.70 -47.28
CA GLN A 537 -0.14 -43.03 -46.77
C GLN A 537 -1.65 -43.16 -46.49
N PRO A 538 -2.39 -43.99 -47.24
CA PRO A 538 -3.78 -44.26 -46.94
C PRO A 538 -3.93 -45.43 -45.97
N GLY A 539 -4.56 -45.16 -44.83
CA GLY A 539 -5.37 -46.13 -44.08
C GLY A 539 -4.67 -46.98 -43.03
N VAL A 540 -4.68 -46.50 -41.78
CA VAL A 540 -4.99 -47.35 -40.60
C VAL A 540 -5.77 -46.49 -39.60
N THR A 541 -6.95 -46.97 -39.24
CA THR A 541 -7.90 -46.39 -38.28
C THR A 541 -7.34 -46.40 -36.85
N ALA A 542 -7.43 -45.28 -36.14
CA ALA A 542 -7.26 -45.21 -34.69
C ALA A 542 -8.35 -44.32 -34.06
N ALA A 543 -8.86 -44.78 -32.92
CA ALA A 543 -10.12 -44.42 -32.25
C ALA A 543 -10.23 -42.95 -31.76
N PRO A 544 -11.46 -42.46 -31.48
CA PRO A 544 -11.68 -41.08 -31.07
C PRO A 544 -11.21 -40.84 -29.63
N ALA A 545 -10.32 -39.86 -29.46
CA ALA A 545 -9.96 -39.33 -28.15
C ALA A 545 -11.13 -38.53 -27.55
N ALA A 546 -11.39 -38.79 -26.27
CA ALA A 546 -12.39 -38.10 -25.45
C ALA A 546 -12.11 -36.58 -25.34
N PRO A 547 -13.14 -35.74 -25.14
CA PRO A 547 -12.97 -34.31 -24.96
C PRO A 547 -12.15 -34.04 -23.69
N ALA A 548 -11.05 -33.30 -23.84
CA ALA A 548 -10.26 -32.82 -22.73
C ALA A 548 -11.10 -31.89 -21.86
N GLU A 549 -11.21 -32.22 -20.57
CA GLU A 549 -11.82 -31.39 -19.55
C GLU A 549 -11.10 -30.04 -19.47
N GLU A 550 -11.86 -28.95 -19.65
CA GLU A 550 -11.43 -27.59 -19.40
C GLU A 550 -11.26 -27.38 -17.88
N GLY A 551 -10.04 -27.50 -17.38
CA GLY A 551 -9.80 -27.41 -15.93
C GLY A 551 -8.34 -27.36 -15.51
N GLU A 552 -7.51 -26.51 -16.12
CA GLU A 552 -6.22 -26.12 -15.52
C GLU A 552 -6.03 -24.60 -15.62
N ASP A 553 -5.83 -23.99 -14.45
CA ASP A 553 -5.56 -22.58 -14.21
C ASP A 553 -4.53 -22.00 -15.20
N ARG A 554 -4.99 -21.13 -16.11
CA ARG A 554 -4.09 -20.28 -16.91
C ARG A 554 -3.26 -19.42 -15.95
N ALA A 555 -1.95 -19.70 -15.89
CA ALA A 555 -0.99 -18.83 -15.21
C ALA A 555 -1.22 -17.35 -15.64
N PRO A 556 -1.20 -16.40 -14.71
CA PRO A 556 -1.43 -15.00 -15.03
C PRO A 556 -0.43 -14.52 -16.08
N ARG A 557 -0.92 -13.90 -17.16
CA ARG A 557 -0.09 -13.39 -18.26
C ARG A 557 0.98 -12.43 -17.68
N PRO A 558 2.29 -12.69 -17.92
CA PRO A 558 3.34 -11.86 -17.34
C PRO A 558 3.34 -10.46 -17.94
N ALA A 559 3.64 -9.45 -17.12
CA ALA A 559 3.79 -8.07 -17.57
C ALA A 559 4.94 -7.91 -18.58
N SER A 560 4.96 -6.76 -19.27
CA SER A 560 6.11 -6.33 -20.06
C SER A 560 7.40 -6.42 -19.23
N PRO A 561 8.41 -7.21 -19.65
CA PRO A 561 9.69 -7.30 -18.98
C PRO A 561 10.37 -5.93 -18.83
N LEU A 562 10.18 -5.03 -19.81
CA LEU A 562 10.76 -3.70 -19.78
C LEU A 562 10.22 -2.82 -18.65
N MET A 563 8.97 -3.00 -18.22
CA MET A 563 8.41 -2.24 -17.08
C MET A 563 9.10 -2.60 -15.76
N HIS A 564 9.40 -3.89 -15.55
CA HIS A 564 10.13 -4.32 -14.36
C HIS A 564 11.56 -3.77 -14.36
N ILE A 565 12.18 -3.73 -15.55
CA ILE A 565 13.52 -3.17 -15.73
C ILE A 565 13.51 -1.65 -15.53
N GLU A 566 12.48 -0.92 -15.98
CA GLU A 566 12.32 0.51 -15.69
C GLU A 566 12.30 0.78 -14.17
N GLY A 567 11.63 -0.09 -13.40
CA GLY A 567 11.67 -0.06 -11.93
C GLY A 567 13.08 -0.25 -11.37
N PHE A 568 13.85 -1.20 -11.91
CA PHE A 568 15.23 -1.44 -11.51
C PHE A 568 16.16 -0.27 -11.88
N LEU A 569 16.02 0.30 -13.08
CA LEU A 569 16.75 1.51 -13.50
C LEU A 569 16.43 2.70 -12.58
N ALA A 570 15.18 2.85 -12.17
CA ALA A 570 14.79 3.86 -11.19
C ALA A 570 15.43 3.59 -9.82
N ALA A 571 15.50 2.34 -9.38
CA ALA A 571 16.14 1.96 -8.13
C ALA A 571 17.66 2.28 -8.12
N LEU A 572 18.35 2.10 -9.25
CA LEU A 572 19.75 2.48 -9.43
C LEU A 572 20.01 3.99 -9.38
N THR A 573 18.98 4.83 -9.43
CA THR A 573 19.11 6.29 -9.24
C THR A 573 19.11 6.72 -7.75
N THR A 574 18.95 5.76 -6.84
CA THR A 574 19.04 5.98 -5.38
C THR A 574 20.48 6.25 -4.95
N ALA A 575 20.69 7.01 -3.88
CA ALA A 575 22.02 7.30 -3.38
C ALA A 575 22.79 6.03 -2.98
N ASN A 576 24.11 6.04 -3.22
CA ASN A 576 24.97 4.85 -3.04
C ASN A 576 24.97 4.30 -1.61
N GLN A 577 24.78 5.17 -0.63
CA GLN A 577 24.72 4.79 0.79
C GLN A 577 23.44 4.04 1.17
N ASP A 578 22.33 4.28 0.46
CA ASP A 578 20.98 3.86 0.88
C ASP A 578 20.56 2.50 0.31
N GLY A 579 21.34 1.93 -0.62
CA GLY A 579 21.02 0.65 -1.25
C GLY A 579 22.23 -0.12 -1.76
N ARG A 580 21.99 -1.38 -2.14
CA ARG A 580 22.99 -2.30 -2.68
C ARG A 580 22.44 -3.09 -3.85
N VAL A 581 23.32 -3.50 -4.75
CA VAL A 581 22.99 -4.39 -5.86
C VAL A 581 23.51 -5.79 -5.55
N ILE A 582 22.60 -6.76 -5.56
CA ILE A 582 22.87 -8.17 -5.36
C ILE A 582 22.85 -8.84 -6.72
N LEU A 583 23.93 -9.54 -7.02
CA LEU A 583 24.08 -10.36 -8.21
C LEU A 583 23.97 -11.82 -7.79
N SER A 584 22.89 -12.49 -8.17
CA SER A 584 22.74 -13.93 -7.95
C SER A 584 23.00 -14.66 -9.27
N ARG A 585 24.12 -15.39 -9.35
CA ARG A 585 24.45 -16.26 -10.48
C ARG A 585 24.19 -17.70 -10.09
N GLN A 586 23.30 -18.36 -10.82
CA GLN A 586 22.93 -19.77 -10.64
C GLN A 586 23.28 -20.57 -11.91
N GLY A 587 23.02 -21.88 -11.92
CA GLY A 587 23.47 -22.76 -13.01
C GLY A 587 23.07 -22.34 -14.43
N SER A 588 21.99 -21.56 -14.58
CA SER A 588 21.56 -20.97 -15.84
C SER A 588 21.27 -19.47 -15.74
N LEU A 589 21.28 -18.77 -16.88
CA LEU A 589 20.95 -17.35 -16.96
C LEU A 589 19.49 -17.06 -16.56
N SER A 590 18.56 -17.97 -16.85
CA SER A 590 17.14 -17.81 -16.46
C SER A 590 16.92 -17.87 -14.94
N GLN A 591 17.78 -18.58 -14.21
CA GLN A 591 17.77 -18.66 -12.75
C GLN A 591 18.63 -17.58 -12.08
N SER A 592 19.36 -16.80 -12.87
CA SER A 592 20.20 -15.71 -12.37
C SER A 592 19.41 -14.41 -12.31
N SER A 593 19.68 -13.58 -11.30
CA SER A 593 18.95 -12.33 -11.09
C SER A 593 19.84 -11.19 -10.60
N LEU A 594 19.40 -9.97 -10.92
CA LEU A 594 19.90 -8.72 -10.36
C LEU A 594 18.84 -8.16 -9.44
N LYS A 595 19.18 -7.92 -8.17
CA LYS A 595 18.27 -7.37 -7.18
C LYS A 595 18.85 -6.10 -6.57
N PHE A 596 18.08 -5.02 -6.58
CA PHE A 596 18.38 -3.84 -5.79
C PHE A 596 17.73 -4.00 -4.42
N LEU A 597 18.53 -3.90 -3.37
CA LEU A 597 18.08 -3.96 -1.98
C LEU A 597 18.15 -2.56 -1.38
N LEU A 598 17.00 -2.04 -0.94
CA LEU A 598 16.96 -0.80 -0.15
C LEU A 598 17.37 -1.08 1.30
N LEU A 599 18.42 -0.40 1.77
CA LEU A 599 18.91 -0.50 3.14
C LEU A 599 18.28 0.58 4.04
N ASN A 600 18.08 1.78 3.50
CA ASN A 600 17.57 2.94 4.25
C ASN A 600 16.11 3.28 3.88
N PRO A 601 15.10 2.77 4.61
CA PRO A 601 13.70 3.09 4.36
C PRO A 601 13.33 4.53 4.75
N ALA A 602 14.13 5.19 5.60
CA ALA A 602 13.83 6.53 6.08
C ALA A 602 13.82 7.58 4.98
N VAL A 603 14.62 7.41 3.92
CA VAL A 603 14.70 8.34 2.78
C VAL A 603 13.34 8.56 2.12
N HIS A 604 12.58 7.47 1.92
CA HIS A 604 11.26 7.54 1.30
C HIS A 604 10.16 7.99 2.27
N PHE A 605 10.35 7.75 3.57
CA PHE A 605 9.39 8.15 4.60
C PHE A 605 9.58 9.60 5.09
N ALA A 606 10.80 10.15 4.96
CA ALA A 606 11.14 11.51 5.40
C ALA A 606 10.23 12.57 4.77
N GLN A 607 9.90 12.41 3.49
CA GLN A 607 8.97 13.31 2.80
C GLN A 607 7.59 13.31 3.48
N VAL A 608 7.06 12.14 3.85
CA VAL A 608 5.75 12.03 4.51
C VAL A 608 5.77 12.75 5.85
N VAL A 609 6.80 12.52 6.66
CA VAL A 609 6.91 13.11 8.01
C VAL A 609 7.17 14.61 7.98
N LYS A 610 7.88 15.11 6.96
CA LYS A 610 8.18 16.53 6.80
C LYS A 610 6.98 17.34 6.30
N GLU A 611 6.19 16.79 5.38
CA GLU A 611 5.03 17.48 4.80
C GLU A 611 3.80 17.45 5.74
N CYS A 612 3.60 16.35 6.47
CA CYS A 612 2.43 16.19 7.34
C CYS A 612 2.52 17.05 8.60
N ARG A 613 1.36 17.54 9.06
CA ARG A 613 1.20 18.14 10.39
C ARG A 613 1.52 17.11 11.47
N ALA A 614 0.81 15.98 11.46
CA ALA A 614 0.95 14.90 12.43
C ALA A 614 0.93 13.54 11.72
N VAL A 615 1.69 12.58 12.25
CA VAL A 615 1.74 11.20 11.75
C VAL A 615 1.52 10.24 12.91
N VAL A 616 0.52 9.38 12.81
CA VAL A 616 0.17 8.40 13.84
C VAL A 616 0.49 7.00 13.32
N LEU A 617 1.39 6.29 13.99
CA LEU A 617 1.75 4.90 13.72
C LEU A 617 1.07 4.01 14.76
N ALA A 618 -0.04 3.36 14.39
CA ALA A 618 -0.82 2.52 15.29
C ALA A 618 -0.67 1.04 14.95
N GLY A 619 -0.58 0.17 15.97
CA GLY A 619 -0.50 -1.27 15.76
C GLY A 619 -0.79 -2.10 17.00
N GLY A 620 -1.20 -3.36 16.78
CA GLY A 620 -1.48 -4.30 17.87
C GLY A 620 -0.24 -4.88 18.54
N THR A 621 0.88 -4.90 17.81
CA THR A 621 2.12 -5.59 18.20
C THR A 621 3.33 -4.75 17.78
N MET A 622 3.42 -3.52 18.29
CA MET A 622 4.47 -2.57 17.92
C MET A 622 5.83 -2.86 18.58
N GLN A 623 5.86 -3.70 19.62
CA GLN A 623 7.11 -4.03 20.31
C GLN A 623 8.03 -4.96 19.50
N PRO A 624 9.34 -4.67 19.42
CA PRO A 624 10.04 -3.50 19.98
C PRO A 624 9.88 -2.21 19.16
N VAL A 625 9.55 -1.09 19.83
CA VAL A 625 9.33 0.23 19.19
C VAL A 625 10.63 0.89 18.71
N SER A 626 11.78 0.49 19.27
CA SER A 626 13.10 1.06 18.98
C SER A 626 13.44 1.11 17.49
N ASP A 627 13.01 0.11 16.71
CA ASP A 627 13.25 0.07 15.26
C ASP A 627 12.60 1.26 14.54
N PHE A 628 11.40 1.67 14.95
CA PHE A 628 10.72 2.82 14.36
C PHE A 628 11.44 4.12 14.72
N ARG A 629 11.84 4.27 15.99
CA ARG A 629 12.51 5.47 16.47
C ARG A 629 13.88 5.64 15.80
N GLU A 630 14.69 4.60 15.78
CA GLU A 630 16.09 4.67 15.36
C GLU A 630 16.23 4.52 13.84
N GLN A 631 15.59 3.52 13.21
CA GLN A 631 15.82 3.24 11.79
C GLN A 631 14.93 4.08 10.86
N LEU A 632 13.74 4.50 11.32
CA LEU A 632 12.77 5.20 10.47
C LEU A 632 12.70 6.71 10.78
N LEU A 633 12.48 7.09 12.04
CA LEU A 633 12.25 8.48 12.42
C LEU A 633 13.56 9.27 12.57
N ALA A 634 14.53 8.78 13.34
CA ALA A 634 15.81 9.46 13.53
C ALA A 634 16.57 9.61 12.19
N CYS A 635 16.65 8.54 11.40
CA CYS A 635 17.25 8.57 10.06
C CYS A 635 16.48 9.48 9.07
N ALA A 636 15.21 9.79 9.32
CA ALA A 636 14.42 10.73 8.52
C ALA A 636 14.63 12.20 8.95
N GLY A 637 15.47 12.47 9.96
CA GLY A 637 15.71 13.81 10.50
C GLY A 637 14.62 14.29 11.44
N VAL A 638 13.95 13.38 12.14
CA VAL A 638 12.91 13.72 13.13
C VAL A 638 13.55 13.88 14.51
N GLU A 639 13.35 15.05 15.10
CA GLU A 639 13.74 15.33 16.47
C GLU A 639 12.95 14.48 17.48
N ALA A 640 13.63 13.98 18.51
CA ALA A 640 13.03 13.11 19.53
C ALA A 640 11.83 13.74 20.24
N GLU A 641 11.82 15.07 20.41
CA GLU A 641 10.74 15.84 21.06
C GLU A 641 9.43 15.85 20.28
N ARG A 642 9.50 15.63 18.96
CA ARG A 642 8.33 15.49 18.07
C ARG A 642 7.71 14.10 18.20
N VAL A 643 8.41 13.13 18.79
CA VAL A 643 7.94 11.73 18.91
C VAL A 643 7.29 11.52 20.27
N VAL A 644 6.08 10.97 20.28
CA VAL A 644 5.33 10.58 21.47
C VAL A 644 5.03 9.09 21.38
N GLU A 645 5.41 8.33 22.40
CA GLU A 645 5.11 6.91 22.48
C GLU A 645 3.97 6.69 23.49
N PHE A 646 2.97 5.92 23.09
CA PHE A 646 1.84 5.56 23.93
C PHE A 646 1.56 4.06 23.79
N SER A 647 1.43 3.37 24.92
CA SER A 647 1.12 1.95 24.96
C SER A 647 -0.05 1.72 25.91
N CYS A 648 -1.14 1.15 25.38
CA CYS A 648 -2.28 0.71 26.17
C CYS A 648 -1.96 -0.57 26.93
N GLY A 649 -2.50 -0.64 28.15
CA GLY A 649 -2.73 -1.93 28.80
C GLY A 649 -3.75 -2.79 28.04
N HIS A 650 -4.13 -3.94 28.62
CA HIS A 650 -5.13 -4.83 28.04
C HIS A 650 -6.46 -4.74 28.82
N VAL A 651 -7.60 -4.86 28.14
CA VAL A 651 -8.94 -4.90 28.78
C VAL A 651 -9.16 -6.20 29.58
N ILE A 652 -8.27 -7.17 29.47
CA ILE A 652 -8.49 -8.52 29.99
C ILE A 652 -7.99 -8.64 31.43
N PRO A 653 -8.79 -9.27 32.32
CA PRO A 653 -8.40 -9.53 33.69
C PRO A 653 -7.03 -10.24 33.78
N ALA A 654 -6.26 -9.92 34.82
CA ALA A 654 -4.96 -10.55 35.04
C ALA A 654 -5.06 -12.09 35.06
N ASP A 655 -6.12 -12.61 35.67
CA ASP A 655 -6.36 -14.04 35.87
C ASP A 655 -6.74 -14.80 34.59
N ASN A 656 -6.97 -14.13 33.47
CA ASN A 656 -7.38 -14.75 32.20
C ASN A 656 -6.21 -15.06 31.27
N ILE A 657 -4.97 -14.73 31.69
CA ILE A 657 -3.78 -14.92 30.86
C ILE A 657 -2.69 -15.57 31.69
N LEU A 658 -2.18 -16.71 31.22
CA LEU A 658 -1.05 -17.39 31.84
C LEU A 658 0.11 -17.53 30.85
N PRO A 659 1.08 -16.60 30.85
CA PRO A 659 2.30 -16.75 30.09
C PRO A 659 3.36 -17.52 30.88
N LEU A 660 3.84 -18.63 30.33
CA LEU A 660 4.87 -19.49 30.91
C LEU A 660 6.08 -19.56 29.99
N VAL A 661 7.27 -19.39 30.55
CA VAL A 661 8.52 -19.78 29.88
C VAL A 661 8.96 -21.12 30.46
N ILE A 662 9.19 -22.12 29.61
CA ILE A 662 9.68 -23.44 30.02
C ILE A 662 11.10 -23.62 29.51
N CYS A 663 12.04 -23.79 30.44
CA CYS A 663 13.46 -23.93 30.12
C CYS A 663 13.89 -25.37 29.87
N SER A 664 13.23 -26.35 30.51
CA SER A 664 13.59 -27.78 30.42
C SER A 664 12.36 -28.67 30.21
N GLY A 665 12.51 -29.69 29.36
CA GLY A 665 11.45 -30.64 29.02
C GLY A 665 11.18 -31.69 30.11
N PRO A 666 10.21 -32.60 29.90
CA PRO A 666 9.87 -33.69 30.84
C PRO A 666 11.03 -34.64 31.16
N SER A 667 12.01 -34.74 30.26
CA SER A 667 13.26 -35.50 30.42
C SER A 667 14.37 -34.72 31.16
N ASN A 668 14.07 -33.53 31.71
CA ASN A 668 15.02 -32.58 32.30
C ASN A 668 16.13 -32.06 31.35
N GLN A 669 16.01 -32.32 30.06
CA GLN A 669 16.90 -31.73 29.07
C GLN A 669 16.55 -30.25 28.83
N GLN A 670 17.57 -29.40 28.68
CA GLN A 670 17.40 -28.00 28.33
C GLN A 670 16.82 -27.86 26.92
N LEU A 671 15.76 -27.06 26.81
CA LEU A 671 15.08 -26.77 25.54
C LEU A 671 15.79 -25.60 24.84
N GLU A 672 16.68 -25.93 23.90
CA GLU A 672 17.39 -24.96 23.05
C GLU A 672 17.24 -25.32 21.57
N PHE A 673 16.36 -24.61 20.86
CA PHE A 673 15.99 -24.90 19.46
C PHE A 673 16.85 -24.12 18.46
N THR A 674 18.18 -24.19 18.57
CA THR A 674 19.10 -23.55 17.61
C THR A 674 19.30 -24.40 16.36
N TYR A 675 19.76 -23.79 15.24
CA TYR A 675 20.03 -24.50 13.98
C TYR A 675 20.91 -25.75 14.17
N GLN A 676 21.88 -25.68 15.08
CA GLN A 676 22.81 -26.78 15.37
C GLN A 676 22.17 -27.94 16.13
N LYS A 677 21.09 -27.69 16.89
CA LYS A 677 20.49 -28.65 17.82
C LYS A 677 19.09 -29.13 17.39
N ARG A 678 18.48 -28.49 16.37
CA ARG A 678 17.11 -28.77 15.90
C ARG A 678 16.92 -30.08 15.13
N GLU A 679 17.98 -30.68 14.61
CA GLU A 679 17.92 -31.90 13.77
C GLU A 679 17.93 -33.21 14.58
N LEU A 680 17.81 -33.12 15.91
CA LEU A 680 17.66 -34.30 16.75
C LEU A 680 16.35 -35.03 16.41
N PRO A 681 16.36 -36.37 16.19
CA PRO A 681 15.23 -37.15 15.66
C PRO A 681 13.91 -37.06 16.44
N GLN A 682 13.92 -36.49 17.64
CA GLN A 682 12.78 -36.35 18.54
C GLN A 682 11.94 -35.08 18.25
N MET A 683 12.29 -34.26 17.25
CA MET A 683 11.87 -32.85 17.17
C MET A 683 11.38 -32.38 15.79
N ILE A 684 10.96 -33.29 14.89
CA ILE A 684 10.57 -32.95 13.50
C ILE A 684 9.04 -32.89 13.34
N PHE A 685 8.54 -31.78 12.79
CA PHE A 685 7.16 -31.64 12.28
C PHE A 685 7.17 -30.84 10.96
N GLN A 686 6.27 -31.18 10.02
CA GLN A 686 6.23 -30.60 8.67
C GLN A 686 4.85 -29.99 8.36
N GLU A 687 4.86 -28.74 7.88
CA GLU A 687 3.67 -27.99 7.43
C GLU A 687 3.38 -28.30 5.94
N PRO A 688 2.10 -28.34 5.50
CA PRO A 688 1.75 -28.39 4.09
C PRO A 688 2.19 -27.11 3.33
N GLN A 689 2.90 -27.28 2.21
CA GLN A 689 3.53 -26.17 1.47
C GLN A 689 2.59 -25.42 0.50
N ARG A 690 1.33 -25.87 0.29
CA ARG A 690 0.45 -25.35 -0.76
C ARG A 690 -0.68 -24.45 -0.22
N VAL A 691 -0.94 -23.34 -0.93
CA VAL A 691 -1.86 -22.26 -0.52
C VAL A 691 -3.33 -22.70 -0.45
N ASN A 692 -3.75 -23.59 -1.35
CA ASN A 692 -5.11 -24.11 -1.44
C ASN A 692 -5.48 -25.10 -0.32
N GLN A 693 -4.50 -25.57 0.46
CA GLN A 693 -4.74 -26.51 1.57
C GLN A 693 -4.94 -25.81 2.92
N VAL A 694 -4.56 -24.54 3.04
CA VAL A 694 -4.64 -23.72 4.27
C VAL A 694 -6.09 -23.60 4.75
N GLU A 695 -7.01 -23.25 3.85
CA GLU A 695 -8.43 -23.06 4.18
C GLU A 695 -9.12 -24.38 4.55
N GLN A 696 -8.76 -25.46 3.86
CA GLN A 696 -9.25 -26.81 4.15
C GLN A 696 -8.82 -27.28 5.54
N VAL A 697 -7.53 -27.14 5.89
CA VAL A 697 -6.98 -27.51 7.20
C VAL A 697 -7.66 -26.71 8.32
N LEU A 698 -7.95 -25.42 8.11
CA LEU A 698 -8.67 -24.61 9.10
C LEU A 698 -10.12 -25.01 9.28
N LEU A 699 -10.81 -25.35 8.18
CA LEU A 699 -12.19 -25.84 8.21
C LEU A 699 -12.27 -27.18 8.94
N GLU A 700 -11.30 -28.07 8.72
CA GLU A 700 -11.19 -29.35 9.44
C GLU A 700 -10.88 -29.16 10.92
N TYR A 701 -9.92 -28.28 11.24
CA TYR A 701 -9.58 -27.93 12.62
C TYR A 701 -10.77 -27.34 13.38
N SER A 702 -11.48 -26.39 12.77
CA SER A 702 -12.66 -25.74 13.35
C SER A 702 -13.81 -26.73 13.54
N ARG A 703 -14.06 -27.60 12.55
CA ARG A 703 -15.05 -28.69 12.67
C ARG A 703 -14.69 -29.65 13.80
N CYS A 704 -13.43 -30.07 13.89
CA CYS A 704 -12.96 -30.96 14.94
C CYS A 704 -13.24 -30.37 16.33
N ILE A 705 -12.90 -29.09 16.54
CA ILE A 705 -13.16 -28.39 17.81
C ILE A 705 -14.66 -28.26 18.10
N GLN A 706 -15.49 -27.96 17.10
CA GLN A 706 -16.95 -27.85 17.27
C GLN A 706 -17.62 -29.19 17.64
N HIS A 707 -17.04 -30.32 17.21
CA HIS A 707 -17.53 -31.66 17.53
C HIS A 707 -16.91 -32.26 18.81
N CYS A 708 -15.87 -31.64 19.37
CA CYS A 708 -15.29 -32.04 20.66
C CYS A 708 -16.30 -31.78 21.79
N GLY A 709 -16.61 -32.82 22.58
CA GLY A 709 -17.54 -32.72 23.72
C GLY A 709 -18.98 -33.14 23.45
N GLN A 710 -19.31 -33.64 22.25
CA GLN A 710 -20.59 -34.35 22.04
C GLN A 710 -20.57 -35.71 22.77
N ALA A 711 -21.65 -36.02 23.49
CA ALA A 711 -21.74 -37.21 24.33
C ALA A 711 -21.47 -38.49 23.52
N GLY A 712 -20.33 -39.15 23.77
CA GLY A 712 -19.89 -40.39 23.10
C GLY A 712 -18.73 -40.24 22.10
N GLY A 713 -18.22 -39.03 21.84
CA GLY A 713 -17.08 -38.82 20.93
C GLY A 713 -15.72 -39.15 21.57
N MET A 714 -14.85 -39.87 20.84
CA MET A 714 -13.47 -40.18 21.26
C MET A 714 -12.50 -38.98 21.22
N VAL A 715 -12.88 -37.88 20.56
CA VAL A 715 -12.00 -36.73 20.32
C VAL A 715 -12.24 -35.65 21.37
N THR A 716 -11.18 -35.32 22.14
CA THR A 716 -11.22 -34.35 23.24
C THR A 716 -10.63 -32.98 22.87
N GLY A 717 -10.01 -32.85 21.70
CA GLY A 717 -9.44 -31.61 21.20
C GLY A 717 -8.62 -31.81 19.92
N ALA A 718 -8.04 -30.73 19.39
CA ALA A 718 -7.18 -30.74 18.22
C ALA A 718 -5.90 -29.93 18.44
N LEU A 719 -4.79 -30.38 17.85
CA LEU A 719 -3.50 -29.66 17.83
C LEU A 719 -3.22 -29.18 16.41
N MET A 720 -2.83 -27.92 16.29
CA MET A 720 -2.46 -27.32 15.01
C MET A 720 -1.02 -26.85 15.04
N PHE A 721 -0.20 -27.39 14.13
CA PHE A 721 1.17 -26.96 13.92
C PHE A 721 1.21 -25.90 12.82
N SER A 722 1.90 -24.79 13.07
CA SER A 722 2.07 -23.71 12.10
C SER A 722 3.47 -23.13 12.21
N VAL A 723 4.00 -22.65 11.08
CA VAL A 723 5.30 -21.96 11.04
C VAL A 723 5.10 -20.48 11.36
N VAL A 724 5.94 -19.95 12.25
CA VAL A 724 5.94 -18.53 12.62
C VAL A 724 6.40 -17.68 11.43
N GLY A 725 5.65 -16.63 11.09
CA GLY A 725 5.84 -15.84 9.86
C GLY A 725 5.25 -16.51 8.61
N GLY A 726 4.64 -17.69 8.76
CA GLY A 726 3.83 -18.34 7.74
C GLY A 726 2.43 -17.73 7.63
N LYS A 727 1.70 -18.11 6.57
CA LYS A 727 0.34 -17.61 6.32
C LYS A 727 -0.62 -17.89 7.46
N MET A 728 -0.47 -19.04 8.11
CA MET A 728 -1.33 -19.47 9.22
C MET A 728 -1.13 -18.64 10.49
N SER A 729 0.09 -18.17 10.75
CA SER A 729 0.42 -17.38 11.95
C SER A 729 0.27 -15.86 11.75
N GLU A 730 0.21 -15.37 10.51
CA GLU A 730 -0.08 -13.95 10.19
C GLU A 730 -1.54 -13.67 9.76
N GLY A 731 -2.21 -14.61 9.11
CA GLY A 731 -3.50 -14.35 8.45
C GLY A 731 -4.74 -14.66 9.29
N ILE A 732 -4.59 -15.45 10.36
CA ILE A 732 -5.71 -16.19 10.96
C ILE A 732 -6.05 -15.68 12.35
N ASN A 733 -7.33 -15.78 12.68
CA ASN A 733 -7.91 -15.36 13.94
C ASN A 733 -8.39 -16.59 14.73
N PHE A 734 -7.74 -16.91 15.86
CA PHE A 734 -8.21 -17.93 16.80
C PHE A 734 -9.12 -17.27 17.83
N SER A 735 -10.42 -17.36 17.60
CA SER A 735 -11.44 -16.85 18.53
C SER A 735 -11.91 -17.96 19.46
N ASP A 736 -12.20 -17.60 20.70
CA ASP A 736 -12.83 -18.47 21.68
C ASP A 736 -12.14 -19.83 21.83
N ASN A 737 -12.87 -20.92 21.55
CA ASN A 737 -12.40 -22.28 21.75
C ASN A 737 -11.40 -22.75 20.68
N LEU A 738 -11.15 -21.93 19.65
CA LEU A 738 -10.21 -22.26 18.57
C LEU A 738 -8.73 -22.17 19.01
N GLY A 739 -8.41 -21.56 20.16
CA GLY A 739 -7.01 -21.37 20.55
C GLY A 739 -6.80 -21.04 22.03
N ARG A 740 -7.06 -21.99 22.93
CA ARG A 740 -6.91 -21.80 24.39
C ARG A 740 -5.48 -21.91 24.91
N CYS A 741 -4.59 -22.57 24.17
CA CYS A 741 -3.18 -22.69 24.51
C CYS A 741 -2.32 -22.46 23.26
N VAL A 742 -1.53 -21.39 23.25
CA VAL A 742 -0.56 -21.11 22.18
C VAL A 742 0.82 -21.51 22.66
N VAL A 743 1.42 -22.48 21.97
CA VAL A 743 2.76 -22.98 22.27
C VAL A 743 3.74 -22.47 21.22
N MET A 744 4.65 -21.59 21.64
CA MET A 744 5.73 -21.09 20.82
C MET A 744 6.95 -22.00 21.00
N VAL A 745 7.28 -22.77 19.97
CA VAL A 745 8.41 -23.71 19.99
C VAL A 745 9.66 -23.01 19.47
N GLY A 746 10.63 -22.76 20.34
CA GLY A 746 11.87 -22.06 20.00
C GLY A 746 11.68 -20.57 19.73
N MET A 747 12.68 -19.99 19.04
CA MET A 747 12.70 -18.58 18.66
C MET A 747 12.90 -18.48 17.13
N PRO A 748 12.01 -17.79 16.39
CA PRO A 748 12.03 -17.70 14.93
C PRO A 748 13.10 -16.72 14.41
N PHE A 749 14.37 -17.02 14.68
CA PHE A 749 15.47 -16.20 14.18
C PHE A 749 15.58 -16.30 12.66
N PRO A 750 15.73 -15.17 11.94
CA PRO A 750 16.00 -15.19 10.51
C PRO A 750 17.40 -15.80 10.24
N SER A 751 17.60 -16.30 9.02
CA SER A 751 18.88 -16.89 8.62
C SER A 751 19.99 -15.82 8.60
N ILE A 752 20.91 -15.90 9.55
CA ILE A 752 22.09 -15.02 9.64
C ILE A 752 23.05 -15.22 8.45
N ARG A 753 22.92 -16.33 7.72
CA ARG A 753 23.70 -16.60 6.49
C ARG A 753 23.11 -15.90 5.26
N SER A 754 21.94 -15.26 5.37
CA SER A 754 21.38 -14.48 4.28
C SER A 754 22.24 -13.25 4.04
N ALA A 755 22.74 -13.11 2.81
CA ALA A 755 23.58 -11.99 2.44
C ALA A 755 22.86 -10.64 2.59
N GLU A 756 21.54 -10.61 2.36
CA GLU A 756 20.69 -9.42 2.56
C GLU A 756 20.68 -8.96 4.02
N LEU A 757 20.55 -9.91 4.94
CA LEU A 757 20.51 -9.62 6.37
C LEU A 757 21.88 -9.18 6.88
N GLN A 758 22.96 -9.86 6.44
CA GLN A 758 24.33 -9.49 6.82
C GLN A 758 24.68 -8.07 6.38
N GLU A 759 24.32 -7.69 5.15
CA GLU A 759 24.55 -6.34 4.65
C GLU A 759 23.70 -5.31 5.38
N LYS A 760 22.43 -5.62 5.69
CA LYS A 760 21.57 -4.75 6.50
C LYS A 760 22.13 -4.56 7.91
N MET A 761 22.65 -5.62 8.53
CA MET A 761 23.32 -5.53 9.84
C MET A 761 24.56 -4.65 9.77
N ALA A 762 25.44 -4.86 8.77
CA ALA A 762 26.64 -4.06 8.58
C ALA A 762 26.32 -2.58 8.35
N TYR A 763 25.29 -2.30 7.55
CA TYR A 763 24.80 -0.94 7.32
C TYR A 763 24.34 -0.26 8.61
N LEU A 764 23.51 -0.93 9.42
CA LEU A 764 23.03 -0.37 10.69
C LEU A 764 24.17 -0.16 11.70
N ASP A 765 25.12 -1.08 11.78
CA ASP A 765 26.28 -0.96 12.66
C ASP A 765 27.21 0.20 12.26
N GLN A 766 27.22 0.60 10.98
CA GLN A 766 28.01 1.74 10.48
C GLN A 766 27.29 3.08 10.62
N THR A 767 25.96 3.10 10.50
CA THR A 767 25.17 4.33 10.38
C THR A 767 24.56 4.81 11.70
N LEU A 768 24.20 3.89 12.60
CA LEU A 768 23.58 4.25 13.86
C LEU A 768 24.64 4.48 14.95
N PRO A 769 24.49 5.53 15.77
CA PRO A 769 25.42 5.82 16.85
C PRO A 769 25.38 4.71 17.90
N ARG A 770 26.55 4.31 18.39
CA ARG A 770 26.70 3.26 19.40
C ARG A 770 27.15 3.83 20.73
N ALA A 771 26.32 3.69 21.76
CA ALA A 771 26.74 3.97 23.13
C ALA A 771 27.63 2.82 23.67
N PRO A 772 28.62 3.12 24.53
CA PRO A 772 29.43 2.09 25.19
C PRO A 772 28.54 1.11 25.98
N GLY A 773 28.71 -0.20 25.76
CA GLY A 773 27.93 -1.25 26.43
C GLY A 773 26.58 -1.60 25.78
N GLN A 774 26.13 -0.86 24.76
CA GLN A 774 24.91 -1.20 24.01
C GLN A 774 25.16 -2.34 23.01
N VAL A 775 24.13 -3.18 22.82
CA VAL A 775 24.12 -4.25 21.81
C VAL A 775 24.29 -3.61 20.41
N PRO A 776 25.13 -4.17 19.51
CA PRO A 776 25.26 -3.66 18.16
C PRO A 776 23.89 -3.56 17.45
N PRO A 777 23.58 -2.44 16.77
CA PRO A 777 22.31 -2.26 16.07
C PRO A 777 21.93 -3.42 15.14
N GLY A 778 22.89 -4.02 14.44
CA GLY A 778 22.68 -5.18 13.58
C GLY A 778 22.22 -6.42 14.38
N LYS A 779 22.82 -6.67 15.55
CA LYS A 779 22.37 -7.76 16.43
C LYS A 779 20.99 -7.45 17.04
N ALA A 780 20.73 -6.19 17.42
CA ALA A 780 19.43 -5.76 17.91
C ALA A 780 18.33 -5.97 16.86
N LEU A 781 18.59 -5.67 15.58
CA LEU A 781 17.68 -5.94 14.47
C LEU A 781 17.28 -7.42 14.40
N VAL A 782 18.24 -8.34 14.44
CA VAL A 782 17.97 -9.79 14.36
C VAL A 782 17.09 -10.27 15.51
N GLU A 783 17.35 -9.78 16.73
CA GLU A 783 16.52 -10.08 17.88
C GLU A 783 15.12 -9.43 17.79
N ASN A 784 15.02 -8.21 17.23
CA ASN A 784 13.76 -7.50 17.09
C ASN A 784 12.86 -8.15 16.02
N LEU A 785 13.42 -8.59 14.89
CA LEU A 785 12.69 -9.35 13.87
C LEU A 785 12.10 -10.64 14.45
N CYS A 786 12.90 -11.37 15.24
CA CYS A 786 12.47 -12.57 15.93
C CYS A 786 11.31 -12.30 16.90
N MET A 787 11.45 -11.30 17.78
CA MET A 787 10.43 -10.98 18.78
C MET A 787 9.17 -10.38 18.18
N LYS A 788 9.25 -9.61 17.08
CA LYS A 788 8.08 -9.13 16.34
C LYS A 788 7.23 -10.29 15.84
N ALA A 789 7.85 -11.32 15.25
CA ALA A 789 7.14 -12.50 14.77
C ALA A 789 6.48 -13.31 15.91
N VAL A 790 7.17 -13.41 17.07
CA VAL A 790 6.61 -14.03 18.29
C VAL A 790 5.41 -13.23 18.80
N ASN A 791 5.56 -11.91 18.95
CA ASN A 791 4.52 -11.00 19.45
C ASN A 791 3.27 -11.00 18.57
N GLN A 792 3.45 -11.03 17.25
CA GLN A 792 2.35 -11.18 16.29
C GLN A 792 1.60 -12.50 16.44
N SER A 793 2.31 -13.59 16.75
CA SER A 793 1.70 -14.91 16.91
C SER A 793 0.92 -15.01 18.22
N ILE A 794 1.50 -14.56 19.34
CA ILE A 794 0.85 -14.63 20.66
C ILE A 794 -0.32 -13.65 20.80
N GLY A 795 -0.27 -12.50 20.13
CA GLY A 795 -1.35 -11.51 20.11
C GLY A 795 -2.63 -12.00 19.42
N ARG A 796 -2.65 -13.21 18.86
CA ARG A 796 -3.82 -13.79 18.19
C ARG A 796 -4.70 -14.66 19.06
N ALA A 797 -4.18 -15.08 20.22
CA ALA A 797 -4.86 -15.98 21.14
C ALA A 797 -6.04 -15.33 21.87
N ILE A 798 -6.14 -14.01 21.79
CA ILE A 798 -6.96 -13.20 22.69
C ILE A 798 -7.73 -12.15 21.89
N ARG A 799 -9.06 -12.11 22.04
CA ARG A 799 -9.93 -11.26 21.20
C ARG A 799 -10.89 -10.33 21.90
N HIS A 800 -11.35 -10.66 23.09
CA HIS A 800 -12.28 -9.81 23.84
C HIS A 800 -12.08 -9.91 25.34
N GLN A 801 -12.69 -9.00 26.11
CA GLN A 801 -12.52 -8.91 27.56
C GLN A 801 -12.77 -10.23 28.32
N LYS A 802 -13.74 -11.05 27.86
CA LYS A 802 -14.11 -12.32 28.49
C LYS A 802 -13.25 -13.51 28.06
N ASP A 803 -12.27 -13.29 27.19
CA ASP A 803 -11.46 -14.35 26.61
C ASP A 803 -10.37 -14.78 27.59
N PHE A 804 -9.84 -15.99 27.41
CA PHE A 804 -8.72 -16.50 28.19
C PHE A 804 -7.84 -17.42 27.37
N ALA A 805 -6.53 -17.34 27.60
CA ALA A 805 -5.53 -18.18 26.93
C ALA A 805 -4.29 -18.38 27.80
N SER A 806 -3.68 -19.56 27.70
CA SER A 806 -2.33 -19.81 28.18
C SER A 806 -1.32 -19.68 27.03
N ILE A 807 -0.21 -18.99 27.26
CA ILE A 807 0.87 -18.81 26.28
C ILE A 807 2.10 -19.53 26.83
N VAL A 808 2.64 -20.49 26.09
CA VAL A 808 3.80 -21.28 26.51
C VAL A 808 4.96 -20.99 25.57
N LEU A 809 6.01 -20.38 26.09
CA LEU A 809 7.26 -20.08 25.37
C LEU A 809 8.29 -21.16 25.70
N LEU A 810 8.56 -22.05 24.73
CA LEU A 810 9.51 -23.15 24.88
C LEU A 810 10.89 -22.75 24.33
N ASP A 811 11.68 -22.05 25.13
CA ASP A 811 13.11 -21.83 24.91
C ASP A 811 13.71 -21.16 26.15
N GLN A 812 14.87 -21.61 26.63
CA GLN A 812 15.53 -20.96 27.77
C GLN A 812 15.89 -19.48 27.47
N ARG A 813 16.13 -19.13 26.20
CA ARG A 813 16.52 -17.76 25.81
C ARG A 813 15.43 -16.73 26.08
N TYR A 814 14.16 -17.12 26.15
CA TYR A 814 13.08 -16.22 26.58
C TYR A 814 13.25 -15.75 28.02
N ALA A 815 13.97 -16.48 28.89
CA ALA A 815 14.20 -16.07 30.27
C ALA A 815 15.24 -14.94 30.41
N ARG A 816 15.96 -14.58 29.33
CA ARG A 816 16.97 -13.52 29.38
C ARG A 816 16.29 -12.15 29.51
N PRO A 817 16.73 -11.26 30.43
CA PRO A 817 16.09 -9.97 30.65
C PRO A 817 15.92 -9.09 29.38
N PRO A 818 16.92 -9.01 28.46
CA PRO A 818 16.76 -8.23 27.23
C PRO A 818 15.69 -8.78 26.27
N ILE A 819 15.40 -10.08 26.32
CA ILE A 819 14.37 -10.71 25.48
C ILE A 819 12.99 -10.54 26.12
N LEU A 820 12.88 -10.69 27.45
CA LEU A 820 11.63 -10.40 28.17
C LEU A 820 11.18 -8.95 28.00
N ALA A 821 12.11 -8.00 27.97
CA ALA A 821 11.81 -6.59 27.76
C ALA A 821 11.17 -6.29 26.39
N LYS A 822 11.36 -7.17 25.40
CA LYS A 822 10.81 -7.06 24.04
C LYS A 822 9.40 -7.63 23.90
N LEU A 823 8.85 -8.25 24.96
CA LEU A 823 7.45 -8.66 25.00
C LEU A 823 6.55 -7.45 25.30
N PRO A 824 5.30 -7.43 24.79
CA PRO A 824 4.31 -6.42 25.15
C PRO A 824 4.12 -6.34 26.66
N ALA A 825 3.93 -5.13 27.20
CA ALA A 825 3.83 -4.89 28.64
C ALA A 825 2.78 -5.79 29.32
N TRP A 826 1.61 -5.95 28.68
CA TRP A 826 0.51 -6.77 29.20
C TRP A 826 0.82 -8.27 29.30
N ILE A 827 1.82 -8.77 28.56
CA ILE A 827 2.33 -10.14 28.69
C ILE A 827 3.50 -10.16 29.67
N ARG A 828 4.50 -9.29 29.42
CA ARG A 828 5.77 -9.22 30.14
C ARG A 828 5.57 -9.21 31.65
N ASP A 829 4.68 -8.35 32.13
CA ASP A 829 4.47 -8.12 33.56
C ASP A 829 3.83 -9.33 34.26
N ARG A 830 3.35 -10.33 33.49
CA ARG A 830 2.67 -11.54 33.97
C ARG A 830 3.46 -12.83 33.71
N VAL A 831 4.62 -12.74 33.01
CA VAL A 831 5.40 -13.92 32.62
C VAL A 831 5.91 -14.66 33.84
N GLN A 832 5.65 -15.97 33.92
CA GLN A 832 6.27 -16.83 34.90
C GLN A 832 7.35 -17.70 34.24
N VAL A 833 8.60 -17.52 34.66
CA VAL A 833 9.71 -18.37 34.22
C VAL A 833 9.74 -19.63 35.09
N LYS A 834 9.56 -20.80 34.48
CA LYS A 834 9.62 -22.10 35.15
C LYS A 834 10.83 -22.88 34.62
N ALA A 835 11.74 -23.22 35.53
CA ALA A 835 12.97 -23.93 35.17
C ALA A 835 12.70 -25.38 34.68
N THR A 836 11.64 -26.02 35.18
CA THR A 836 11.31 -27.43 34.90
C THR A 836 9.86 -27.62 34.46
N PHE A 837 9.58 -28.71 33.74
CA PHE A 837 8.26 -29.03 33.19
C PHE A 837 7.18 -29.24 34.27
N GLY A 838 7.50 -29.94 35.36
CA GLY A 838 6.51 -30.29 36.40
C GLY A 838 5.75 -29.08 36.98
N PRO A 839 6.46 -28.05 37.50
CA PRO A 839 5.83 -26.81 37.96
C PRO A 839 5.05 -26.06 36.88
N ALA A 840 5.51 -26.09 35.62
CA ALA A 840 4.81 -25.46 34.50
C ALA A 840 3.49 -26.19 34.19
N PHE A 841 3.52 -27.52 34.16
CA PHE A 841 2.33 -28.35 33.93
C PHE A 841 1.29 -28.20 35.05
N ALA A 842 1.73 -28.14 36.31
CA ALA A 842 0.86 -27.88 37.45
C ALA A 842 0.15 -26.51 37.33
N ALA A 843 0.87 -25.47 36.90
CA ALA A 843 0.31 -24.14 36.70
C ALA A 843 -0.72 -24.13 35.55
N LEU A 844 -0.43 -24.78 34.42
CA LEU A 844 -1.38 -24.93 33.30
C LEU A 844 -2.66 -25.64 33.72
N ARG A 845 -2.54 -26.77 34.42
CA ARG A 845 -3.70 -27.53 34.90
C ARG A 845 -4.55 -26.73 35.87
N LYS A 846 -3.92 -25.99 36.79
CA LYS A 846 -4.63 -25.12 37.74
C LYS A 846 -5.43 -24.04 37.00
N PHE A 847 -4.78 -23.32 36.09
CA PHE A 847 -5.41 -22.25 35.31
C PHE A 847 -6.62 -22.71 34.50
N HIS A 848 -6.48 -23.79 33.71
CA HIS A 848 -7.59 -24.29 32.90
C HIS A 848 -8.73 -24.85 33.76
N ARG A 849 -8.44 -25.49 34.90
CA ARG A 849 -9.48 -25.98 35.83
C ARG A 849 -10.29 -24.83 36.44
N GLU A 850 -9.62 -23.74 36.82
CA GLU A 850 -10.30 -22.54 37.37
C GLU A 850 -11.21 -21.90 36.32
N LYS A 851 -10.82 -21.90 35.04
CA LYS A 851 -11.64 -21.33 33.95
C LYS A 851 -12.79 -22.24 33.54
N SER A 852 -12.57 -23.54 33.43
CA SER A 852 -13.64 -24.52 33.12
C SER A 852 -14.67 -24.69 34.24
N GLY A 853 -14.35 -24.33 35.49
CA GLY A 853 -15.31 -24.33 36.60
C GLY A 853 -16.11 -23.04 36.76
N SER A 854 -15.80 -22.01 35.97
CA SER A 854 -16.42 -20.67 36.02
C SER A 854 -17.32 -20.33 34.82
N SER A 855 -17.42 -21.26 33.86
CA SER A 855 -18.19 -21.15 32.63
C SER A 855 -19.56 -21.79 32.73
#